data_AF-A0AAU9NIA1-F1
#
_entry.id   AF-A0AAU9NIA1-F1
#
_cell.length_a   1.000
_cell.length_b   1.000
_cell.length_c   1.000
_cell.angle_alpha   90.00
_cell.angle_beta   90.00
_cell.angle_gamma   90.00
#
_symmetry.space_group_name_H-M   'P 1'
#
loop_
_entity.id
_entity.type
_entity.pdbx_description
1 polymer ?
#
loop_
_entity_poly.entity_id
_entity_poly.type
_entity_poly.pdbx_seq_one_letter_code
_entity_poly.pdbx_strand_id
1 'polypeptide(L)'
;MKGDAGGKMIIKSKLKWVGLVGLVLSALSLFTHFLLARYSYTEEGITEYQAITIFSWRPIFENADLSSNNKLYKRLWGPVRRLESLQPHAKPRAHYSVPVSESDRYIFVRIRGGFHEIRSSICDAVVIARLLNATLVIPEIQSTTSSKGISAQFKSFAYLYNEDQFMAALANDILVVKTLPKTLKGARRKKEIPSFKVLNSQSPYYYLHHVLPVLIRHSVVELVVSDGGCLQATLPPDLEEYQRLRCRVAFHALTFRQEVQELATKILHRLRAPGRPFIAYDPGMTRDALAYHGCAELFQDVHTELIQHRRLWMLKRGIVKGNLTVDSNTQRLNGSCPLMPEEIGIILRAYGYSWDTIIYISGGEVFGGQKKLIPFHAIFENVVDRTSLTTSWELNRIYGREANLVDKYPKTPPSAEKEMRHEAWKTSGQRPRPLPPPPARPKSYHIEGWWGWVAESDNEPESTVIELRTNAHKLLWEAIDYMVCVEADVFVPGFDRDGKGRPNFASLVMGHRLYQSATAKSFRLDRKEIAKRMEEISDHLYEANHTWIKSVRSHLRESLLDRLTEESKASKSLSFLSFPVPECSCLRSESKGASTSQLPAAIKVARSCPAWMGKDVVSRPGDKENEDDLDEDDSGPFGLFFRQSGGSSNRNNGGGGGRGGGEMMSSKEETQMEDQEEMDGGDR
;
A
#
# COMPACT_ATOMS: atom_id res chain seq x y z
N MET A 1 -9.40 -27.39 98.18
CA MET A 1 -8.39 -28.18 97.43
C MET A 1 -8.36 -27.68 95.98
N LYS A 2 -7.19 -27.83 95.34
CA LYS A 2 -6.69 -27.24 94.09
C LYS A 2 -7.54 -27.43 92.82
N GLY A 3 -7.32 -26.51 91.87
CA GLY A 3 -7.34 -26.71 90.40
C GLY A 3 -8.61 -26.27 89.68
N ASP A 4 -8.64 -25.82 88.43
CA ASP A 4 -7.73 -25.13 87.49
C ASP A 4 -8.62 -24.72 86.28
N ALA A 5 -8.24 -23.66 85.55
CA ALA A 5 -8.63 -23.26 84.18
C ALA A 5 -10.14 -23.08 83.83
N GLY A 6 -10.59 -22.13 83.01
CA GLY A 6 -9.92 -21.13 82.18
C GLY A 6 -10.91 -20.55 81.15
N GLY A 7 -10.63 -19.33 80.69
CA GLY A 7 -10.96 -18.86 79.34
C GLY A 7 -12.37 -18.35 79.06
N LYS A 8 -12.61 -17.05 79.25
CA LYS A 8 -13.50 -16.28 78.37
C LYS A 8 -13.10 -14.82 78.29
N MET A 9 -13.12 -14.29 77.06
CA MET A 9 -13.00 -12.88 76.64
C MET A 9 -11.65 -12.38 76.10
N ILE A 10 -11.16 -12.94 74.98
CA ILE A 10 -10.25 -12.20 74.07
C ILE A 10 -10.53 -12.56 72.60
N ILE A 11 -11.74 -12.31 72.06
CA ILE A 11 -12.01 -12.51 70.61
C ILE A 11 -12.70 -11.31 69.94
N LYS A 12 -13.31 -10.36 70.68
CA LYS A 12 -14.03 -9.23 70.05
C LYS A 12 -13.15 -8.13 69.42
N SER A 13 -11.84 -8.11 69.69
CA SER A 13 -10.93 -7.07 69.18
C SER A 13 -10.31 -7.42 67.81
N LYS A 14 -9.99 -8.70 67.56
CA LYS A 14 -9.29 -9.11 66.33
C LYS A 14 -10.17 -9.05 65.07
N LEU A 15 -11.47 -9.33 65.19
CA LEU A 15 -12.37 -9.31 64.02
C LEU A 15 -12.59 -7.89 63.48
N LYS A 16 -12.61 -6.88 64.35
CA LYS A 16 -12.69 -5.46 63.94
C LYS A 16 -11.42 -5.01 63.22
N TRP A 17 -10.25 -5.50 63.64
CA TRP A 17 -8.98 -5.25 62.96
C TRP A 17 -8.90 -5.92 61.60
N VAL A 18 -9.41 -7.15 61.45
CA VAL A 18 -9.47 -7.83 60.14
C VAL A 18 -10.41 -7.07 59.19
N GLY A 19 -11.55 -6.59 59.68
CA GLY A 19 -12.46 -5.74 58.89
C GLY A 19 -11.82 -4.40 58.49
N LEU A 20 -11.11 -3.74 59.40
CA LEU A 20 -10.41 -2.49 59.13
C LEU A 20 -9.28 -2.67 58.10
N VAL A 21 -8.49 -3.75 58.23
CA VAL A 21 -7.42 -4.08 57.28
C VAL A 21 -8.00 -4.42 55.91
N GLY A 22 -9.10 -5.18 55.85
CA GLY A 22 -9.79 -5.46 54.58
C GLY A 22 -10.33 -4.20 53.89
N LEU A 23 -10.86 -3.25 54.67
CA LEU A 23 -11.37 -1.98 54.14
C LEU A 23 -10.23 -1.08 53.64
N VAL A 24 -9.11 -1.04 54.36
CA VAL A 24 -7.90 -0.31 53.94
C VAL A 24 -7.29 -0.93 52.67
N LEU A 25 -7.22 -2.26 52.58
CA LEU A 25 -6.72 -2.94 51.38
C LEU A 25 -7.64 -2.74 50.18
N SER A 26 -8.97 -2.73 50.39
CA SER A 26 -9.94 -2.44 49.33
C SER A 26 -9.84 -0.98 48.87
N ALA A 27 -9.69 -0.04 49.80
CA ALA A 27 -9.48 1.37 49.47
C ALA A 27 -8.15 1.60 48.74
N LEU A 28 -7.08 0.91 49.12
CA LEU A 28 -5.80 0.92 48.40
C LEU A 28 -5.93 0.32 47.01
N SER A 29 -6.64 -0.80 46.85
CA SER A 29 -6.91 -1.41 45.55
C SER A 29 -7.70 -0.48 44.64
N LEU A 30 -8.77 0.14 45.15
CA LEU A 30 -9.54 1.15 44.43
C LEU A 30 -8.71 2.38 44.09
N PHE A 31 -7.85 2.84 45.00
CA PHE A 31 -6.95 3.96 44.75
C PHE A 31 -5.89 3.61 43.71
N THR A 32 -5.35 2.38 43.71
CA THR A 32 -4.43 1.91 42.66
C THR A 32 -5.13 1.76 41.32
N HIS A 33 -6.38 1.31 41.29
CA HIS A 33 -7.17 1.28 40.05
C HIS A 33 -7.55 2.68 39.58
N PHE A 34 -7.84 3.62 40.48
CA PHE A 34 -8.03 5.02 40.13
C PHE A 34 -6.73 5.67 39.65
N LEU A 35 -5.58 5.33 40.21
CA LEU A 35 -4.28 5.81 39.74
C LEU A 35 -3.90 5.20 38.40
N LEU A 36 -4.16 3.91 38.17
CA LEU A 36 -3.97 3.25 36.88
C LEU A 36 -4.94 3.79 35.84
N ALA A 37 -6.21 3.96 36.18
CA ALA A 37 -7.22 4.56 35.32
C ALA A 37 -6.89 6.03 35.00
N ARG A 38 -6.38 6.77 36.00
CA ARG A 38 -5.88 8.14 35.81
C ARG A 38 -4.61 8.14 34.97
N TYR A 39 -3.68 7.21 35.17
CA TYR A 39 -2.48 7.05 34.30
C TYR A 39 -2.86 6.76 32.86
N SER A 40 -3.85 5.88 32.62
CA SER A 40 -4.38 5.60 31.28
C SER A 40 -5.20 6.75 30.70
N TYR A 41 -5.73 7.65 31.54
CA TYR A 41 -6.51 8.82 31.11
C TYR A 41 -5.63 10.09 30.98
N THR A 42 -4.48 10.15 31.65
CA THR A 42 -3.49 11.23 31.56
C THR A 42 -2.34 10.92 30.60
N GLU A 43 -2.45 9.83 29.82
CA GLU A 43 -1.57 9.54 28.67
C GLU A 43 -1.89 10.43 27.45
N GLU A 44 -2.61 11.54 27.66
CA GLU A 44 -2.44 12.80 26.93
C GLU A 44 -1.70 13.81 27.83
N GLY A 45 -0.40 13.59 28.10
CA GLY A 45 0.34 14.50 28.98
C GLY A 45 1.74 14.07 29.40
N ILE A 46 2.69 14.18 28.47
CA ILE A 46 4.17 14.26 28.60
C ILE A 46 4.73 14.30 30.06
N THR A 47 5.56 13.31 30.44
CA THR A 47 6.99 13.49 30.83
C THR A 47 7.66 12.17 31.25
N GLU A 48 8.61 11.74 30.41
CA GLU A 48 10.00 11.36 30.76
C GLU A 48 10.27 10.52 32.02
N TYR A 49 10.40 9.20 31.83
CA TYR A 49 11.41 8.40 32.53
C TYR A 49 12.45 7.92 31.50
N GLN A 50 13.67 8.44 31.62
CA GLN A 50 14.81 8.01 30.83
C GLN A 50 15.18 6.55 31.15
N ALA A 51 15.52 5.85 30.07
CA ALA A 51 16.10 4.51 29.99
C ALA A 51 15.16 3.33 30.29
N ILE A 52 14.18 3.08 29.41
CA ILE A 52 13.78 1.75 28.89
C ILE A 52 13.07 1.96 27.52
N THR A 53 13.73 1.52 26.43
CA THR A 53 13.17 1.18 25.08
C THR A 53 12.19 2.14 24.37
N ILE A 54 12.68 3.02 23.48
CA ILE A 54 11.82 3.86 22.59
C ILE A 54 11.63 3.26 21.17
N PHE A 55 12.35 2.19 20.81
CA PHE A 55 12.02 1.37 19.64
C PHE A 55 11.66 -0.04 20.12
N SER A 56 10.36 -0.35 20.12
CA SER A 56 9.80 -1.62 20.59
C SER A 56 9.85 -2.73 19.54
N TRP A 57 10.22 -2.44 18.29
CA TRP A 57 10.37 -3.48 17.29
C TRP A 57 11.68 -4.25 17.52
N ARG A 58 11.52 -5.48 18.02
CA ARG A 58 12.58 -6.48 18.12
C ARG A 58 12.17 -7.65 17.24
N PRO A 59 12.76 -7.79 16.04
CA PRO A 59 12.39 -8.89 15.18
C PRO A 59 12.83 -10.22 15.81
N ILE A 60 11.99 -11.23 15.61
CA ILE A 60 12.23 -12.60 16.09
C ILE A 60 12.75 -13.39 14.90
N PHE A 61 13.85 -14.11 15.07
CA PHE A 61 14.42 -14.94 14.01
C PHE A 61 14.60 -16.37 14.52
N GLU A 62 14.19 -17.34 13.70
CA GLU A 62 14.30 -18.76 14.04
C GLU A 62 15.73 -19.26 13.88
N ASN A 63 16.38 -18.86 12.78
CA ASN A 63 17.78 -19.14 12.51
C ASN A 63 18.58 -17.85 12.68
N ALA A 64 19.86 -17.90 13.07
CA ALA A 64 20.70 -16.70 13.14
C ALA A 64 21.31 -16.32 11.77
N ASP A 65 21.74 -17.32 10.98
CA ASP A 65 22.53 -17.11 9.77
C ASP A 65 21.75 -17.35 8.47
N LEU A 66 21.63 -16.30 7.64
CA LEU A 66 21.25 -16.42 6.23
C LEU A 66 22.52 -16.47 5.38
N SER A 67 23.02 -17.67 5.07
CA SER A 67 24.19 -17.82 4.20
C SER A 67 23.85 -17.36 2.77
N SER A 68 24.55 -16.33 2.30
CA SER A 68 24.39 -15.78 0.95
C SER A 68 24.73 -16.77 -0.17
N ASN A 69 25.48 -17.83 0.17
CA ASN A 69 25.89 -18.86 -0.78
C ASN A 69 24.83 -19.96 -0.96
N ASN A 70 23.78 -19.97 -0.13
CA ASN A 70 22.69 -20.92 -0.24
C ASN A 70 21.88 -20.68 -1.54
N LYS A 71 21.58 -21.75 -2.29
CA LYS A 71 20.70 -21.74 -3.46
C LYS A 71 19.35 -21.07 -3.16
N LEU A 72 18.76 -21.35 -1.99
CA LEU A 72 17.51 -20.74 -1.54
C LEU A 72 17.66 -19.23 -1.37
N TYR A 73 18.77 -18.76 -0.78
CA TYR A 73 19.03 -17.33 -0.62
C TYR A 73 19.16 -16.64 -1.99
N LYS A 74 19.90 -17.24 -2.94
CA LYS A 74 20.00 -16.72 -4.32
C LYS A 74 18.61 -16.65 -4.98
N ARG A 75 17.76 -17.68 -4.81
CA ARG A 75 16.37 -17.70 -5.34
C ARG A 75 15.46 -16.65 -4.71
N LEU A 76 15.55 -16.39 -3.41
CA LEU A 76 14.67 -15.45 -2.72
C LEU A 76 15.19 -14.01 -2.82
N TRP A 77 16.47 -13.78 -2.56
CA TRP A 77 17.05 -12.45 -2.34
C TRP A 77 18.11 -12.05 -3.37
N GLY A 78 18.64 -13.02 -4.13
CA GLY A 78 19.63 -12.75 -5.17
C GLY A 78 19.12 -11.88 -6.33
N PRO A 79 20.02 -11.26 -7.10
CA PRO A 79 19.65 -10.41 -8.22
C PRO A 79 19.03 -11.20 -9.38
N VAL A 80 18.15 -10.56 -10.14
CA VAL A 80 17.63 -11.07 -11.41
C VAL A 80 18.72 -10.91 -12.48
N ARG A 81 19.56 -11.95 -12.64
CA ARG A 81 20.79 -11.92 -13.45
C ARG A 81 20.56 -11.46 -14.90
N ARG A 82 19.43 -11.86 -15.49
CA ARG A 82 19.04 -11.47 -16.86
C ARG A 82 18.89 -9.96 -17.06
N LEU A 83 18.75 -9.17 -16.00
CA LEU A 83 18.64 -7.71 -16.06
C LEU A 83 19.94 -6.97 -15.72
N GLU A 84 21.05 -7.67 -15.45
CA GLU A 84 22.34 -7.05 -15.08
C GLU A 84 22.92 -6.13 -16.18
N SER A 85 22.64 -6.45 -17.44
CA SER A 85 23.10 -5.64 -18.58
C SER A 85 22.31 -4.34 -18.74
N LEU A 86 21.13 -4.22 -18.13
CA LEU A 86 20.29 -3.02 -18.19
C LEU A 86 20.78 -1.97 -17.19
N GLN A 87 21.13 -0.79 -17.68
CA GLN A 87 21.69 0.30 -16.87
C GLN A 87 20.83 1.56 -16.94
N PRO A 88 20.68 2.32 -15.84
CA PRO A 88 19.98 3.59 -15.82
C PRO A 88 20.67 4.61 -16.74
N HIS A 89 19.91 5.20 -17.66
CA HIS A 89 20.43 6.21 -18.56
C HIS A 89 19.36 7.19 -19.04
N ALA A 90 19.28 8.35 -18.39
CA ALA A 90 18.33 9.42 -18.68
C ALA A 90 18.93 10.64 -19.43
N LYS A 91 20.26 10.68 -19.62
CA LYS A 91 20.93 11.80 -20.30
C LYS A 91 20.54 11.89 -21.78
N PRO A 92 20.54 13.07 -22.41
CA PRO A 92 20.23 13.18 -23.84
C PRO A 92 21.14 12.31 -24.72
N ARG A 93 20.61 11.78 -25.83
CA ARG A 93 21.38 10.99 -26.81
C ARG A 93 21.71 11.79 -28.06
N ALA A 94 20.85 12.73 -28.44
CA ALA A 94 21.09 13.66 -29.53
C ALA A 94 21.64 15.00 -29.03
N HIS A 95 21.95 15.91 -29.97
CA HIS A 95 22.28 17.28 -29.64
C HIS A 95 21.11 17.94 -28.91
N TYR A 96 21.34 18.35 -27.67
CA TYR A 96 20.34 18.91 -26.78
C TYR A 96 20.74 20.34 -26.40
N SER A 97 20.17 21.32 -27.09
CA SER A 97 20.50 22.73 -26.89
C SER A 97 20.00 23.23 -25.54
N VAL A 98 20.84 23.96 -24.81
CA VAL A 98 20.42 24.62 -23.57
C VAL A 98 19.34 25.68 -23.92
N PRO A 99 18.26 25.82 -23.12
CA PRO A 99 17.26 26.86 -23.33
C PRO A 99 17.87 28.27 -23.37
N VAL A 100 17.38 29.11 -24.28
CA VAL A 100 17.77 30.53 -24.37
C VAL A 100 17.19 31.28 -23.17
N SER A 101 17.99 32.15 -22.54
CA SER A 101 17.66 32.85 -21.29
C SER A 101 16.53 33.90 -21.37
N GLU A 102 15.94 34.14 -22.54
CA GLU A 102 15.05 35.28 -22.84
C GLU A 102 13.57 34.88 -23.09
N SER A 103 13.05 33.83 -22.46
CA SER A 103 11.62 33.50 -22.66
C SER A 103 10.72 34.39 -21.79
N ASP A 104 9.98 35.32 -22.41
CA ASP A 104 8.96 36.15 -21.75
C ASP A 104 7.63 35.41 -21.49
N ARG A 105 7.59 34.10 -21.75
CA ARG A 105 6.37 33.27 -21.70
C ARG A 105 6.40 32.34 -20.49
N TYR A 106 5.31 32.31 -19.74
CA TYR A 106 5.22 31.57 -18.48
C TYR A 106 4.09 30.54 -18.48
N ILE A 107 4.39 29.32 -18.05
CA ILE A 107 3.38 28.31 -17.77
C ILE A 107 3.29 28.13 -16.27
N PHE A 108 2.09 28.31 -15.74
CA PHE A 108 1.76 28.04 -14.35
C PHE A 108 0.85 26.82 -14.28
N VAL A 109 1.14 25.86 -13.41
CA VAL A 109 0.40 24.59 -13.34
C VAL A 109 -0.16 24.39 -11.94
N ARG A 110 -1.44 24.04 -11.84
CA ARG A 110 -2.07 23.57 -10.61
C ARG A 110 -2.42 22.10 -10.75
N ILE A 111 -1.97 21.31 -9.80
CA ILE A 111 -2.09 19.86 -9.81
C ILE A 111 -2.93 19.43 -8.61
N ARG A 112 -3.94 18.61 -8.88
CA ARG A 112 -4.75 17.92 -7.88
C ARG A 112 -4.64 16.42 -8.12
N GLY A 113 -4.46 15.66 -7.04
CA GLY A 113 -4.36 14.21 -7.09
C GLY A 113 -3.61 13.64 -5.88
N GLY A 114 -3.49 12.32 -5.84
CA GLY A 114 -2.61 11.61 -4.92
C GLY A 114 -1.13 11.72 -5.31
N PHE A 115 -0.24 11.10 -4.55
CA PHE A 115 1.20 11.21 -4.76
C PHE A 115 1.67 10.83 -6.17
N HIS A 116 1.23 9.69 -6.69
CA HIS A 116 1.64 9.20 -8.01
C HIS A 116 1.08 10.06 -9.16
N GLU A 117 -0.16 10.56 -9.03
CA GLU A 117 -0.76 11.50 -9.96
C GLU A 117 0.03 12.82 -9.99
N ILE A 118 0.37 13.37 -8.82
CA ILE A 118 1.17 14.60 -8.70
C ILE A 118 2.53 14.42 -9.36
N ARG A 119 3.25 13.35 -9.03
CA ARG A 119 4.60 13.10 -9.55
C ARG A 119 4.59 12.96 -11.08
N SER A 120 3.64 12.22 -11.64
CA SER A 120 3.49 12.08 -13.09
C SER A 120 3.15 13.42 -13.76
N SER A 121 2.24 14.21 -13.19
CA SER A 121 1.86 15.51 -13.74
C SER A 121 2.99 16.53 -13.73
N ILE A 122 3.86 16.51 -12.72
CA ILE A 122 5.03 17.41 -12.71
C ILE A 122 6.02 17.04 -13.82
N CYS A 123 6.26 15.74 -14.04
CA CYS A 123 7.12 15.27 -15.13
C CYS A 123 6.61 15.72 -16.50
N ASP A 124 5.29 15.63 -16.71
CA ASP A 124 4.65 16.08 -17.94
C ASP A 124 4.68 17.61 -18.09
N ALA A 125 4.44 18.36 -17.01
CA ALA A 125 4.47 19.81 -17.02
C ALA A 125 5.82 20.38 -17.45
N VAL A 126 6.92 19.78 -16.99
CA VAL A 126 8.29 20.16 -17.41
C VAL A 126 8.49 19.94 -18.90
N VAL A 127 8.03 18.79 -19.41
CA VAL A 127 8.10 18.48 -20.85
C VAL A 127 7.25 19.43 -21.69
N ILE A 128 6.05 19.76 -21.23
CA ILE A 128 5.17 20.71 -21.92
C ILE A 128 5.81 22.10 -21.96
N ALA A 129 6.41 22.56 -20.86
CA ALA A 129 7.14 23.83 -20.83
C ALA A 129 8.32 23.84 -21.83
N ARG A 130 9.06 22.72 -21.92
CA ARG A 130 10.12 22.55 -22.91
C ARG A 130 9.57 22.59 -24.34
N LEU A 131 8.49 21.86 -24.60
CA LEU A 131 7.84 21.75 -25.92
C LEU A 131 7.35 23.12 -26.43
N LEU A 132 6.84 23.95 -25.52
CA LEU A 132 6.30 25.27 -25.84
C LEU A 132 7.34 26.41 -25.75
N ASN A 133 8.61 26.07 -25.46
CA ASN A 133 9.70 27.00 -25.21
C ASN A 133 9.31 28.11 -24.20
N ALA A 134 8.79 27.69 -23.05
CA ALA A 134 8.27 28.56 -22.01
C ALA A 134 8.97 28.32 -20.67
N THR A 135 9.04 29.37 -19.84
CA THR A 135 9.50 29.26 -18.45
C THR A 135 8.42 28.60 -17.60
N LEU A 136 8.79 27.56 -16.86
CA LEU A 136 7.90 26.91 -15.92
C LEU A 136 7.91 27.66 -14.58
N VAL A 137 6.74 28.02 -14.08
CA VAL A 137 6.59 28.42 -12.68
C VAL A 137 6.46 27.16 -11.83
N ILE A 138 7.13 27.09 -10.68
CA ILE A 138 7.05 25.94 -9.76
C ILE A 138 5.58 25.48 -9.60
N PRO A 139 5.26 24.20 -9.89
CA PRO A 139 3.90 23.72 -9.88
C PRO A 139 3.21 23.88 -8.53
N GLU A 140 1.90 24.13 -8.54
CA GLU A 140 1.11 24.24 -7.32
C GLU A 140 0.39 22.93 -6.97
N ILE A 141 0.67 22.35 -5.80
CA ILE A 141 0.02 21.14 -5.30
C ILE A 141 -1.22 21.53 -4.49
N GLN A 142 -2.40 21.38 -5.09
CA GLN A 142 -3.65 21.90 -4.51
C GLN A 142 -3.99 21.30 -3.14
N SER A 143 -3.76 20.00 -2.94
CA SER A 143 -4.06 19.31 -1.67
C SER A 143 -3.28 19.88 -0.47
N THR A 144 -2.19 20.58 -0.71
CA THR A 144 -1.37 21.25 0.32
C THR A 144 -1.63 22.75 0.39
N THR A 145 -2.31 23.36 -0.59
CA THR A 145 -2.69 24.78 -0.54
C THR A 145 -4.13 24.98 -0.07
N SER A 146 -5.01 23.99 -0.23
CA SER A 146 -6.41 24.03 0.22
C SER A 146 -6.61 23.67 1.68
N SER A 147 -5.63 23.04 2.32
CA SER A 147 -5.78 22.42 3.65
C SER A 147 -5.49 23.43 4.76
N LYS A 148 -6.50 23.72 5.60
CA LYS A 148 -6.30 24.52 6.82
C LYS A 148 -5.63 23.65 7.88
N GLY A 149 -4.69 24.23 8.64
CA GLY A 149 -4.04 23.58 9.78
C GLY A 149 -2.78 22.77 9.47
N ILE A 150 -2.34 22.68 8.21
CA ILE A 150 -0.97 22.22 7.90
C ILE A 150 0.06 23.32 8.20
N SER A 151 1.34 22.96 8.26
CA SER A 151 2.38 23.94 8.56
C SER A 151 2.46 25.06 7.51
N ALA A 152 2.45 26.30 7.98
CA ALA A 152 2.67 27.48 7.13
C ALA A 152 4.12 27.60 6.62
N GLN A 153 5.04 26.81 7.17
CA GLN A 153 6.46 26.78 6.78
C GLN A 153 6.64 26.27 5.35
N PHE A 154 5.85 25.27 4.98
CA PHE A 154 5.97 24.59 3.70
C PHE A 154 4.70 24.80 2.89
N LYS A 155 4.84 25.47 1.74
CA LYS A 155 3.71 25.78 0.88
C LYS A 155 3.80 24.98 -0.40
N SER A 156 2.70 24.34 -0.79
CA SER A 156 2.57 23.78 -2.14
C SER A 156 3.68 22.75 -2.47
N PHE A 157 4.48 23.00 -3.50
CA PHE A 157 5.59 22.14 -3.94
C PHE A 157 6.61 21.86 -2.82
N ALA A 158 6.98 22.89 -2.06
CA ALA A 158 7.94 22.79 -0.95
C ALA A 158 7.43 21.94 0.23
N TYR A 159 6.13 21.59 0.24
CA TYR A 159 5.59 20.64 1.19
C TYR A 159 6.20 19.24 0.99
N LEU A 160 6.44 18.84 -0.28
CA LEU A 160 6.88 17.49 -0.63
C LEU A 160 8.32 17.46 -1.17
N TYR A 161 8.68 18.43 -2.00
CA TYR A 161 9.91 18.43 -2.79
C TYR A 161 10.84 19.59 -2.45
N ASN A 162 12.13 19.43 -2.71
CA ASN A 162 13.12 20.49 -2.59
C ASN A 162 13.11 21.38 -3.85
N GLU A 163 12.63 22.62 -3.71
CA GLU A 163 12.54 23.59 -4.81
C GLU A 163 13.89 23.91 -5.44
N ASP A 164 14.92 24.09 -4.62
CA ASP A 164 16.24 24.54 -5.09
C ASP A 164 16.95 23.43 -5.86
N GLN A 165 16.88 22.19 -5.37
CA GLN A 165 17.37 21.02 -6.10
C GLN A 165 16.60 20.79 -7.41
N PHE A 166 15.27 20.98 -7.41
CA PHE A 166 14.45 20.87 -8.62
C PHE A 166 14.87 21.87 -9.70
N MET A 167 15.07 23.14 -9.33
CA MET A 167 15.56 24.17 -10.26
C MET A 167 16.98 23.89 -10.74
N ALA A 168 17.89 23.51 -9.84
CA ALA A 168 19.28 23.23 -10.18
C ALA A 168 19.42 22.02 -11.12
N ALA A 169 18.65 20.96 -10.88
CA ALA A 169 18.66 19.76 -11.71
C ALA A 169 18.15 20.01 -13.13
N LEU A 170 17.24 20.98 -13.31
CA LEU A 170 16.62 21.31 -14.61
C LEU A 170 17.26 22.52 -15.31
N ALA A 171 18.30 23.13 -14.75
CA ALA A 171 18.89 24.36 -15.29
C ALA A 171 19.35 24.24 -16.76
N ASN A 172 19.77 23.04 -17.18
CA ASN A 172 20.16 22.76 -18.57
C ASN A 172 19.01 22.28 -19.46
N ASP A 173 17.84 22.02 -18.88
CA ASP A 173 16.67 21.45 -19.55
C ASP A 173 15.59 22.50 -19.83
N ILE A 174 15.20 23.29 -18.82
CA ILE A 174 14.21 24.37 -18.93
C ILE A 174 14.52 25.48 -17.91
N LEU A 175 14.02 26.69 -18.18
CA LEU A 175 13.99 27.75 -17.17
C LEU A 175 12.85 27.50 -16.18
N VAL A 176 13.17 27.49 -14.90
CA VAL A 176 12.20 27.33 -13.81
C VAL A 176 12.29 28.54 -12.87
N VAL A 177 11.15 29.13 -12.54
CA VAL A 177 11.06 30.27 -11.60
C VAL A 177 10.13 29.96 -10.44
N LYS A 178 10.48 30.43 -9.23
CA LYS A 178 9.65 30.20 -8.03
C LYS A 178 8.27 30.85 -8.11
N THR A 179 8.19 32.06 -8.66
CA THR A 179 6.93 32.81 -8.76
C THR A 179 6.87 33.60 -10.05
N LEU A 180 5.65 33.85 -10.53
CA LEU A 180 5.41 34.75 -11.67
C LEU A 180 6.03 36.14 -11.46
N PRO A 181 6.48 36.83 -12.52
CA PRO A 181 6.91 38.23 -12.46
C PRO A 181 5.86 39.14 -11.83
N LYS A 182 6.30 40.25 -11.20
CA LYS A 182 5.40 41.19 -10.47
C LYS A 182 4.26 41.72 -11.34
N THR A 183 4.51 41.97 -12.62
CA THR A 183 3.52 42.41 -13.62
C THR A 183 2.38 41.40 -13.78
N LEU A 184 2.71 40.11 -13.87
CA LEU A 184 1.74 39.02 -14.06
C LEU A 184 1.07 38.57 -12.75
N LYS A 185 1.66 38.86 -11.58
CA LYS A 185 1.01 38.60 -10.27
C LYS A 185 -0.30 39.35 -10.10
N GLY A 186 -0.40 40.56 -10.65
CA GLY A 186 -1.64 41.35 -10.64
C GLY A 186 -2.77 40.68 -11.40
N ALA A 187 -2.50 40.24 -12.64
CA ALA A 187 -3.44 39.53 -13.49
C ALA A 187 -3.95 38.22 -12.84
N ARG A 188 -3.07 37.49 -12.15
CA ARG A 188 -3.46 36.29 -11.39
C ARG A 188 -4.50 36.60 -10.31
N ARG A 189 -4.29 37.68 -9.53
CA ARG A 189 -5.21 38.07 -8.45
C ARG A 189 -6.58 38.48 -8.98
N LYS A 190 -6.61 39.08 -10.18
CA LYS A 190 -7.84 39.46 -10.89
C LYS A 190 -8.49 38.33 -11.69
N LYS A 191 -7.90 37.12 -11.69
CA LYS A 191 -8.34 35.96 -12.49
C LYS A 191 -8.38 36.23 -14.00
N GLU A 192 -7.46 37.06 -14.49
CA GLU A 192 -7.35 37.43 -15.90
C GLU A 192 -6.43 36.48 -16.70
N ILE A 193 -5.81 35.50 -16.04
CA ILE A 193 -4.93 34.52 -16.68
C ILE A 193 -5.79 33.45 -17.38
N PRO A 194 -5.60 33.21 -18.69
CA PRO A 194 -6.29 32.12 -19.40
C PRO A 194 -5.97 30.77 -18.78
N SER A 195 -7.01 30.01 -18.41
CA SER A 195 -6.87 28.70 -17.76
C SER A 195 -7.37 27.56 -18.65
N PHE A 196 -6.58 26.50 -18.77
CA PHE A 196 -6.94 25.27 -19.46
C PHE A 196 -7.16 24.15 -18.43
N LYS A 197 -8.34 23.53 -18.46
CA LYS A 197 -8.58 22.25 -17.77
C LYS A 197 -8.01 21.15 -18.65
N VAL A 198 -6.92 20.54 -18.20
CA VAL A 198 -6.18 19.56 -18.99
C VAL A 198 -6.57 18.16 -18.55
N LEU A 199 -7.08 17.38 -19.50
CA LEU A 199 -7.43 15.98 -19.27
C LEU A 199 -6.17 15.11 -19.22
N ASN A 200 -6.32 13.88 -18.71
CA ASN A 200 -5.22 12.92 -18.73
C ASN A 200 -4.78 12.59 -20.17
N SER A 201 -3.49 12.35 -20.37
CA SER A 201 -2.92 11.83 -21.62
C SER A 201 -3.21 12.68 -22.88
N GLN A 202 -3.15 14.03 -22.79
CA GLN A 202 -3.29 14.90 -23.97
C GLN A 202 -2.10 14.78 -24.93
N SER A 203 -2.34 14.99 -26.23
CA SER A 203 -1.31 14.88 -27.24
C SER A 203 -0.42 16.13 -27.32
N PRO A 204 0.83 16.02 -27.82
CA PRO A 204 1.66 17.20 -28.13
C PRO A 204 0.95 18.20 -29.05
N TYR A 205 0.13 17.70 -29.98
CA TYR A 205 -0.69 18.51 -30.88
C TYR A 205 -1.63 19.45 -30.10
N TYR A 206 -2.28 18.97 -29.05
CA TYR A 206 -3.17 19.79 -28.23
C TYR A 206 -2.44 21.02 -27.68
N TYR A 207 -1.23 20.83 -27.16
CA TYR A 207 -0.41 21.92 -26.62
C TYR A 207 0.05 22.91 -27.70
N LEU A 208 0.52 22.40 -28.84
CA LEU A 208 1.02 23.23 -29.93
C LEU A 208 -0.10 24.03 -30.62
N HIS A 209 -1.31 23.50 -30.73
CA HIS A 209 -2.40 24.13 -31.49
C HIS A 209 -3.43 24.86 -30.63
N HIS A 210 -3.61 24.50 -29.35
CA HIS A 210 -4.58 25.17 -28.48
C HIS A 210 -3.93 26.01 -27.38
N VAL A 211 -2.87 25.52 -26.75
CA VAL A 211 -2.23 26.22 -25.63
C VAL A 211 -1.24 27.27 -26.11
N LEU A 212 -0.37 26.92 -27.07
CA LEU A 212 0.68 27.81 -27.58
C LEU A 212 0.14 29.12 -28.17
N PRO A 213 -0.93 29.16 -28.98
CA PRO A 213 -1.43 30.43 -29.52
C PRO A 213 -1.91 31.39 -28.43
N VAL A 214 -2.52 30.86 -27.37
CA VAL A 214 -2.96 31.66 -26.21
C VAL A 214 -1.76 32.12 -25.39
N LEU A 215 -0.77 31.25 -25.21
CA LEU A 215 0.49 31.59 -24.53
C LEU A 215 1.27 32.69 -25.27
N ILE A 216 1.28 32.70 -26.60
CA ILE A 216 1.89 33.77 -27.40
C ILE A 216 1.14 35.09 -27.20
N ARG A 217 -0.20 35.06 -27.12
CA ARG A 217 -1.02 36.27 -26.99
C ARG A 217 -0.97 36.89 -25.60
N HIS A 218 -0.97 36.08 -24.54
CA HIS A 218 -1.08 36.55 -23.16
C HIS A 218 0.23 36.49 -22.37
N SER A 219 1.28 35.88 -22.92
CA SER A 219 2.56 35.60 -22.25
C SER A 219 2.46 34.73 -20.99
N VAL A 220 1.27 34.32 -20.58
CA VAL A 220 1.04 33.44 -19.45
C VAL A 220 -0.22 32.58 -19.65
N VAL A 221 -0.15 31.33 -19.23
CA VAL A 221 -1.31 30.41 -19.17
C VAL A 221 -1.30 29.61 -17.88
N GLU A 222 -2.48 29.28 -17.37
CA GLU A 222 -2.69 28.36 -16.26
C GLU A 222 -3.14 26.99 -16.79
N LEU A 223 -2.45 25.92 -16.39
CA LEU A 223 -2.88 24.54 -16.64
C LEU A 223 -3.42 23.94 -15.35
N VAL A 224 -4.68 23.49 -15.35
CA VAL A 224 -5.31 22.82 -14.22
C VAL A 224 -5.39 21.32 -14.52
N VAL A 225 -4.60 20.53 -13.80
CA VAL A 225 -4.49 19.08 -13.96
C VAL A 225 -5.15 18.41 -12.75
N SER A 226 -6.23 17.66 -12.98
CA SER A 226 -7.04 17.08 -11.88
C SER A 226 -7.00 15.56 -11.80
N ASP A 227 -6.54 14.90 -12.86
CA ASP A 227 -6.61 13.44 -12.98
C ASP A 227 -5.23 12.78 -13.04
N GLY A 228 -4.13 13.48 -12.72
CA GLY A 228 -2.78 12.96 -12.94
C GLY A 228 -2.41 12.85 -14.42
N GLY A 229 -1.11 12.90 -14.74
CA GLY A 229 -0.55 12.74 -16.09
C GLY A 229 -1.21 13.58 -17.18
N CYS A 230 -0.67 14.76 -17.53
CA CYS A 230 -1.29 15.66 -18.51
C CYS A 230 -0.79 15.47 -19.95
N LEU A 231 0.22 14.65 -20.21
CA LEU A 231 0.74 14.42 -21.56
C LEU A 231 0.70 12.92 -21.88
N GLN A 232 0.41 12.57 -23.14
CA GLN A 232 0.30 11.17 -23.56
C GLN A 232 1.54 10.35 -23.16
N ALA A 233 1.32 9.11 -22.73
CA ALA A 233 2.38 8.31 -22.11
C ALA A 233 3.50 7.96 -23.10
N THR A 234 3.14 7.56 -24.32
CA THR A 234 4.10 7.29 -25.41
C THR A 234 4.13 8.46 -26.38
N LEU A 235 5.27 9.13 -26.46
CA LEU A 235 5.50 10.20 -27.43
C LEU A 235 6.00 9.64 -28.78
N PRO A 236 5.73 10.35 -29.89
CA PRO A 236 6.29 10.05 -31.20
C PRO A 236 7.83 9.95 -31.19
N PRO A 237 8.46 9.18 -32.11
CA PRO A 237 9.92 8.98 -32.13
C PRO A 237 10.75 10.25 -32.23
N ASP A 238 10.25 11.28 -32.93
CA ASP A 238 10.88 12.61 -33.03
C ASP A 238 10.92 13.37 -31.69
N LEU A 239 10.09 12.96 -30.73
CA LEU A 239 10.04 13.51 -29.37
C LEU A 239 10.68 12.57 -28.32
N GLU A 240 11.54 11.62 -28.73
CA GLU A 240 12.23 10.69 -27.82
C GLU A 240 12.97 11.42 -26.69
N GLU A 241 13.63 12.55 -26.98
CA GLU A 241 14.35 13.35 -25.98
C GLU A 241 13.44 13.95 -24.90
N TYR A 242 12.16 14.18 -25.20
CA TYR A 242 11.18 14.62 -24.22
C TYR A 242 10.77 13.49 -23.27
N GLN A 243 10.73 12.24 -23.74
CA GLN A 243 10.59 11.08 -22.84
C GLN A 243 11.79 10.96 -21.90
N ARG A 244 13.00 11.17 -22.42
CA ARG A 244 14.24 11.19 -21.61
C ARG A 244 14.23 12.32 -20.58
N LEU A 245 13.67 13.48 -20.93
CA LEU A 245 13.45 14.57 -19.98
C LEU A 245 12.49 14.15 -18.86
N ARG A 246 11.39 13.43 -19.14
CA ARG A 246 10.54 12.85 -18.09
C ARG A 246 11.33 11.96 -17.13
N CYS A 247 12.26 11.14 -17.64
CA CYS A 247 13.14 10.32 -16.80
C CYS A 247 14.00 11.18 -15.87
N ARG A 248 14.64 12.24 -16.40
CA ARG A 248 15.49 13.14 -15.60
C ARG A 248 14.67 13.84 -14.52
N VAL A 249 13.47 14.31 -14.86
CA VAL A 249 12.58 14.95 -13.89
C VAL A 249 12.17 13.97 -12.80
N ALA A 250 11.65 12.80 -13.20
CA ALA A 250 11.16 11.79 -12.27
C ALA A 250 12.25 11.30 -11.33
N PHE A 251 13.39 10.87 -11.86
CA PHE A 251 14.38 10.11 -11.07
C PHE A 251 15.54 10.95 -10.55
N HIS A 252 15.70 12.20 -10.99
CA HIS A 252 16.79 13.08 -10.54
C HIS A 252 16.33 14.44 -10.02
N ALA A 253 15.39 15.12 -10.69
CA ALA A 253 14.99 16.47 -10.29
C ALA A 253 13.97 16.49 -9.14
N LEU A 254 13.08 15.51 -9.07
CA LEU A 254 12.06 15.41 -8.02
C LEU A 254 12.60 14.73 -6.77
N THR A 255 13.47 15.45 -6.08
CA THR A 255 14.03 15.11 -4.76
C THR A 255 13.10 15.57 -3.64
N PHE A 256 12.78 14.68 -2.70
CA PHE A 256 11.93 15.04 -1.56
C PHE A 256 12.59 16.08 -0.66
N ARG A 257 11.79 16.73 0.19
CA ARG A 257 12.30 17.61 1.22
C ARG A 257 13.22 16.85 2.20
N GLN A 258 14.22 17.53 2.75
CA GLN A 258 15.26 16.92 3.57
C GLN A 258 14.71 16.11 4.74
N GLU A 259 13.72 16.63 5.48
CA GLU A 259 13.15 15.93 6.65
C GLU A 259 12.46 14.62 6.25
N VAL A 260 11.87 14.56 5.05
CA VAL A 260 11.27 13.34 4.50
C VAL A 260 12.34 12.32 4.18
N GLN A 261 13.42 12.75 3.52
CA GLN A 261 14.56 11.88 3.20
C GLN A 261 15.22 11.35 4.47
N GLU A 262 15.49 12.21 5.45
CA GLU A 262 16.10 11.83 6.73
C GLU A 262 15.27 10.77 7.47
N LEU A 263 13.94 10.92 7.51
CA LEU A 263 13.09 9.94 8.16
C LEU A 263 13.03 8.62 7.39
N ALA A 264 12.90 8.67 6.05
CA ALA A 264 12.94 7.46 5.23
C ALA A 264 14.27 6.69 5.38
N THR A 265 15.41 7.40 5.38
CA THR A 265 16.72 6.80 5.62
C THR A 265 16.82 6.17 7.01
N LYS A 266 16.27 6.80 8.05
CA LYS A 266 16.20 6.20 9.39
C LYS A 266 15.35 4.93 9.42
N ILE A 267 14.20 4.91 8.76
CA ILE A 267 13.35 3.72 8.65
C ILE A 267 14.11 2.59 7.94
N LEU A 268 14.79 2.89 6.83
CA LEU A 268 15.64 1.93 6.13
C LEU A 268 16.77 1.40 7.01
N HIS A 269 17.42 2.26 7.79
CA HIS A 269 18.43 1.82 8.77
C HIS A 269 17.84 0.91 9.84
N ARG A 270 16.62 1.18 10.33
CA ARG A 270 15.94 0.33 11.30
C ARG A 270 15.62 -1.04 10.71
N LEU A 271 15.07 -1.08 9.49
CA LEU A 271 14.75 -2.32 8.76
C LEU A 271 16.00 -3.17 8.49
N ARG A 272 17.13 -2.52 8.16
CA ARG A 272 18.40 -3.19 7.85
C ARG A 272 19.29 -3.45 9.08
N ALA A 273 18.98 -2.88 10.25
CA ALA A 273 19.77 -3.05 11.47
C ALA A 273 19.98 -4.53 11.89
N PRO A 274 19.01 -5.45 11.67
CA PRO A 274 19.21 -6.88 11.89
C PRO A 274 20.22 -7.55 10.94
N GLY A 275 20.70 -6.87 9.90
CA GLY A 275 21.59 -7.44 8.89
C GLY A 275 20.89 -8.40 7.91
N ARG A 276 19.56 -8.32 7.81
CA ARG A 276 18.73 -9.18 6.96
C ARG A 276 18.04 -8.39 5.84
N PRO A 277 17.78 -9.03 4.69
CA PRO A 277 16.97 -8.42 3.65
C PRO A 277 15.51 -8.33 4.10
N PHE A 278 14.75 -7.44 3.45
CA PHE A 278 13.33 -7.27 3.73
C PHE A 278 12.49 -7.16 2.46
N ILE A 279 11.20 -7.51 2.59
CA ILE A 279 10.20 -7.33 1.55
C ILE A 279 9.45 -6.03 1.81
N ALA A 280 9.28 -5.19 0.80
CA ALA A 280 8.25 -4.16 0.83
C ALA A 280 6.99 -4.66 0.12
N TYR A 281 5.87 -4.68 0.84
CA TYR A 281 4.57 -5.10 0.34
C TYR A 281 3.63 -3.89 0.27
N ASP A 282 3.10 -3.60 -0.91
CA ASP A 282 2.08 -2.57 -1.12
C ASP A 282 0.72 -3.21 -1.40
N PRO A 283 -0.26 -3.19 -0.47
CA PRO A 283 -1.56 -3.79 -0.72
C PRO A 283 -2.32 -3.12 -1.87
N GLY A 284 -2.16 -1.81 -2.07
CA GLY A 284 -2.82 -1.03 -3.13
C GLY A 284 -4.36 -0.98 -3.03
N MET A 285 -4.93 -1.47 -1.93
CA MET A 285 -6.37 -1.59 -1.70
C MET A 285 -6.96 -0.27 -1.21
N THR A 286 -7.36 0.60 -2.13
CA THR A 286 -8.07 1.85 -1.82
C THR A 286 -9.56 1.71 -2.04
N ARG A 287 -10.38 2.47 -1.29
CA ARG A 287 -11.85 2.52 -1.48
C ARG A 287 -12.24 2.79 -2.93
N ASP A 288 -11.54 3.72 -3.58
CA ASP A 288 -11.83 4.12 -4.96
C ASP A 288 -11.47 3.01 -5.96
N ALA A 289 -10.33 2.34 -5.79
CA ALA A 289 -9.95 1.18 -6.60
C ALA A 289 -10.98 0.04 -6.48
N LEU A 290 -11.35 -0.32 -5.24
CA LEU A 290 -12.31 -1.39 -4.97
C LEU A 290 -13.69 -1.08 -5.56
N ALA A 291 -14.15 0.17 -5.48
CA ALA A 291 -15.41 0.62 -6.05
C ALA A 291 -15.40 0.59 -7.59
N TYR A 292 -14.30 1.04 -8.20
CA TYR A 292 -14.14 1.04 -9.65
C TYR A 292 -14.23 -0.38 -10.23
N HIS A 293 -13.53 -1.33 -9.60
CA HIS A 293 -13.47 -2.73 -10.03
C HIS A 293 -14.64 -3.61 -9.54
N GLY A 294 -15.51 -3.09 -8.67
CA GLY A 294 -16.69 -3.81 -8.21
C GLY A 294 -16.36 -4.95 -7.23
N CYS A 295 -15.45 -4.70 -6.29
CA CYS A 295 -14.89 -5.70 -5.38
C CYS A 295 -15.50 -5.65 -3.97
N ALA A 296 -16.79 -5.28 -3.87
CA ALA A 296 -17.42 -4.99 -2.59
C ALA A 296 -17.57 -6.23 -1.70
N GLU A 297 -17.94 -7.38 -2.29
CA GLU A 297 -18.30 -8.61 -1.56
C GLU A 297 -17.05 -9.36 -1.05
N LEU A 298 -15.83 -8.91 -1.41
CA LEU A 298 -14.58 -9.38 -0.79
C LEU A 298 -14.39 -8.84 0.64
N PHE A 299 -15.23 -7.89 1.03
CA PHE A 299 -15.25 -7.32 2.36
C PHE A 299 -16.48 -7.78 3.11
N GLN A 300 -16.33 -7.81 4.43
CA GLN A 300 -17.43 -8.05 5.36
C GLN A 300 -17.74 -6.72 6.07
N ASP A 301 -18.92 -6.65 6.66
CA ASP A 301 -19.41 -5.52 7.45
C ASP A 301 -19.61 -4.23 6.62
N VAL A 302 -19.31 -3.11 7.28
CA VAL A 302 -19.43 -1.72 6.83
C VAL A 302 -18.77 -1.47 5.49
N HIS A 303 -17.62 -2.09 5.26
CA HIS A 303 -16.75 -1.82 4.12
C HIS A 303 -17.42 -2.11 2.77
N THR A 304 -18.29 -3.12 2.72
CA THR A 304 -19.09 -3.46 1.54
C THR A 304 -19.99 -2.29 1.14
N GLU A 305 -20.70 -1.71 2.10
CA GLU A 305 -21.56 -0.54 1.89
C GLU A 305 -20.74 0.69 1.46
N LEU A 306 -19.56 0.91 2.03
CA LEU A 306 -18.67 2.02 1.61
C LEU A 306 -18.29 1.91 0.13
N ILE A 307 -17.94 0.69 -0.30
CA ILE A 307 -17.50 0.40 -1.67
C ILE A 307 -18.69 0.57 -2.63
N GLN A 308 -19.84 0.00 -2.30
CA GLN A 308 -21.05 0.10 -3.12
C GLN A 308 -21.53 1.54 -3.23
N HIS A 309 -21.58 2.29 -2.12
CA HIS A 309 -21.92 3.72 -2.14
C HIS A 309 -20.95 4.51 -3.03
N ARG A 310 -19.64 4.28 -2.90
CA ARG A 310 -18.65 4.93 -3.74
C ARG A 310 -18.81 4.56 -5.21
N ARG A 311 -19.14 3.31 -5.53
CA ARG A 311 -19.41 2.85 -6.90
C ARG A 311 -20.66 3.51 -7.48
N LEU A 312 -21.74 3.65 -6.71
CA LEU A 312 -22.94 4.38 -7.12
C LEU A 312 -22.61 5.82 -7.51
N TRP A 313 -21.80 6.49 -6.70
CA TRP A 313 -21.31 7.83 -6.99
C TRP A 313 -20.50 7.89 -8.29
N MET A 314 -19.66 6.88 -8.57
CA MET A 314 -18.89 6.79 -9.81
C MET A 314 -19.77 6.57 -11.05
N LEU A 315 -20.81 5.75 -10.94
CA LEU A 315 -21.80 5.50 -12.00
C LEU A 315 -22.57 6.78 -12.35
N LYS A 316 -23.07 7.51 -11.34
CA LYS A 316 -23.79 8.79 -11.53
C LYS A 316 -22.95 9.83 -12.27
N ARG A 317 -21.62 9.76 -12.17
CA ARG A 317 -20.66 10.66 -12.82
C ARG A 317 -20.05 10.12 -14.12
N GLY A 318 -20.46 8.93 -14.56
CA GLY A 318 -19.95 8.29 -15.77
C GLY A 318 -18.47 7.87 -15.70
N ILE A 319 -17.89 7.78 -14.51
CA ILE A 319 -16.50 7.31 -14.30
C ILE A 319 -16.43 5.79 -14.54
N VAL A 320 -17.44 5.08 -14.04
CA VAL A 320 -17.65 3.65 -14.24
C VAL A 320 -18.88 3.46 -15.14
N LYS A 321 -18.88 2.41 -15.95
CA LYS A 321 -20.04 1.97 -16.73
C LYS A 321 -20.48 0.59 -16.24
N GLY A 322 -21.77 0.29 -16.33
CA GLY A 322 -22.34 -1.01 -15.94
C GLY A 322 -23.20 -0.95 -14.69
N ASN A 323 -23.39 -2.09 -14.04
CA ASN A 323 -24.28 -2.24 -12.90
C ASN A 323 -23.62 -1.81 -11.58
N LEU A 324 -24.45 -1.39 -10.64
CA LEU A 324 -24.05 -1.09 -9.26
C LEU A 324 -23.55 -2.37 -8.57
N THR A 325 -24.40 -3.39 -8.50
CA THR A 325 -24.05 -4.69 -7.95
C THR A 325 -23.35 -5.51 -9.04
N VAL A 326 -22.15 -5.99 -8.72
CA VAL A 326 -21.32 -6.84 -9.57
C VAL A 326 -20.83 -7.97 -8.69
N ASP A 327 -20.88 -9.20 -9.21
CA ASP A 327 -20.31 -10.36 -8.53
C ASP A 327 -18.80 -10.16 -8.36
N SER A 328 -18.38 -9.94 -7.11
CA SER A 328 -17.00 -9.62 -6.78
C SER A 328 -16.09 -10.84 -6.92
N ASN A 329 -16.63 -12.05 -6.76
CA ASN A 329 -15.83 -13.28 -6.95
C ASN A 329 -15.49 -13.47 -8.42
N THR A 330 -16.46 -13.23 -9.33
CA THR A 330 -16.19 -13.22 -10.76
C THR A 330 -15.17 -12.14 -11.14
N GLN A 331 -15.22 -10.94 -10.56
CA GLN A 331 -14.21 -9.90 -10.79
C GLN A 331 -12.83 -10.29 -10.26
N ARG A 332 -12.77 -10.94 -9.10
CA ARG A 332 -11.53 -11.50 -8.52
C ARG A 332 -10.92 -12.56 -9.41
N LEU A 333 -11.70 -13.55 -9.86
CA LEU A 333 -11.24 -14.61 -10.78
C LEU A 333 -10.80 -14.08 -12.14
N ASN A 334 -11.27 -12.90 -12.54
CA ASN A 334 -10.81 -12.21 -13.76
C ASN A 334 -9.55 -11.36 -13.54
N GLY A 335 -9.03 -11.26 -12.30
CA GLY A 335 -7.87 -10.45 -11.94
C GLY A 335 -8.16 -8.94 -11.82
N SER A 336 -9.44 -8.54 -11.85
CA SER A 336 -9.87 -7.14 -11.69
C SER A 336 -9.72 -6.64 -10.26
N CYS A 337 -9.91 -7.52 -9.27
CA CYS A 337 -9.81 -7.19 -7.86
C CYS A 337 -8.39 -7.38 -7.32
N PRO A 338 -8.02 -6.68 -6.24
CA PRO A 338 -6.75 -6.87 -5.55
C PRO A 338 -6.62 -8.27 -4.96
N LEU A 339 -5.38 -8.75 -4.85
CA LEU A 339 -5.08 -9.92 -4.04
C LEU A 339 -5.13 -9.50 -2.56
N MET A 340 -5.82 -10.29 -1.76
CA MET A 340 -5.95 -10.07 -0.33
C MET A 340 -4.59 -10.31 0.36
N PRO A 341 -4.30 -9.63 1.49
CA PRO A 341 -3.05 -9.84 2.22
C PRO A 341 -2.80 -11.31 2.55
N GLU A 342 -3.83 -12.07 2.94
CA GLU A 342 -3.75 -13.51 3.19
C GLU A 342 -3.25 -14.30 1.97
N GLU A 343 -3.79 -14.04 0.78
CA GLU A 343 -3.38 -14.69 -0.47
C GLU A 343 -1.91 -14.38 -0.79
N ILE A 344 -1.50 -13.12 -0.62
CA ILE A 344 -0.10 -12.71 -0.77
C ILE A 344 0.79 -13.44 0.24
N GLY A 345 0.32 -13.60 1.47
CA GLY A 345 1.04 -14.33 2.52
C GLY A 345 1.30 -15.78 2.12
N ILE A 346 0.26 -16.47 1.66
CA ILE A 346 0.33 -17.87 1.26
C ILE A 346 1.27 -18.08 0.07
N ILE A 347 1.19 -17.24 -0.98
CA ILE A 347 2.09 -17.39 -2.15
C ILE A 347 3.55 -17.09 -1.80
N LEU A 348 3.82 -16.17 -0.87
CA LEU A 348 5.19 -15.88 -0.41
C LEU A 348 5.76 -17.05 0.40
N ARG A 349 4.95 -17.68 1.26
CA ARG A 349 5.34 -18.92 1.96
C ARG A 349 5.59 -20.06 0.99
N ALA A 350 4.74 -20.23 -0.01
CA ALA A 350 4.91 -21.23 -1.07
C ALA A 350 6.18 -21.01 -1.89
N TYR A 351 6.54 -19.74 -2.16
CA TYR A 351 7.79 -19.38 -2.84
C TYR A 351 9.03 -19.73 -2.03
N GLY A 352 8.92 -19.71 -0.70
CA GLY A 352 9.96 -20.17 0.24
C GLY A 352 10.40 -19.13 1.28
N TYR A 353 9.74 -17.97 1.37
CA TYR A 353 10.04 -17.01 2.44
C TYR A 353 9.65 -17.59 3.80
N SER A 354 10.55 -17.51 4.78
CA SER A 354 10.33 -17.98 6.16
C SER A 354 9.36 -17.08 6.92
N TRP A 355 8.67 -17.61 7.94
CA TRP A 355 7.69 -16.86 8.74
C TRP A 355 8.34 -15.70 9.52
N ASP A 356 9.64 -15.77 9.78
CA ASP A 356 10.45 -14.72 10.39
C ASP A 356 10.99 -13.67 9.38
N THR A 357 10.50 -13.68 8.13
CA THR A 357 10.89 -12.69 7.12
C THR A 357 10.41 -11.29 7.54
N ILE A 358 11.29 -10.27 7.41
CA ILE A 358 10.94 -8.87 7.65
C ILE A 358 10.09 -8.37 6.47
N ILE A 359 8.88 -7.90 6.77
CA ILE A 359 7.99 -7.32 5.76
C ILE A 359 7.59 -5.91 6.19
N TYR A 360 7.93 -4.93 5.35
CA TYR A 360 7.45 -3.56 5.44
C TYR A 360 6.17 -3.40 4.64
N ILE A 361 5.05 -3.08 5.29
CA ILE A 361 3.80 -2.73 4.64
C ILE A 361 3.84 -1.25 4.27
N SER A 362 3.75 -0.98 2.97
CA SER A 362 3.68 0.37 2.42
C SER A 362 2.26 0.79 2.06
N GLY A 363 2.13 2.08 1.76
CA GLY A 363 0.86 2.69 1.46
C GLY A 363 0.26 3.33 2.70
N GLY A 364 -0.73 4.21 2.49
CA GLY A 364 -1.52 4.74 3.59
C GLY A 364 -2.30 3.62 4.32
N GLU A 365 -3.28 4.01 5.12
CA GLU A 365 -4.15 3.03 5.77
C GLU A 365 -4.77 2.07 4.75
N VAL A 366 -4.48 0.77 4.91
CA VAL A 366 -5.09 -0.30 4.11
C VAL A 366 -6.60 -0.23 4.30
N PHE A 367 -7.38 -0.22 3.22
CA PHE A 367 -8.83 -0.22 3.35
C PHE A 367 -9.30 -1.50 4.06
N GLY A 368 -10.07 -1.35 5.15
CA GLY A 368 -10.36 -2.44 6.10
C GLY A 368 -9.49 -2.42 7.36
N GLY A 369 -8.42 -1.61 7.38
CA GLY A 369 -7.50 -1.43 8.49
C GLY A 369 -6.77 -2.70 8.91
N GLN A 370 -6.31 -2.72 10.16
CA GLN A 370 -5.56 -3.84 10.75
C GLN A 370 -6.30 -5.18 10.66
N LYS A 371 -7.64 -5.18 10.66
CA LYS A 371 -8.44 -6.41 10.53
C LYS A 371 -8.10 -7.21 9.26
N LYS A 372 -7.82 -6.52 8.14
CA LYS A 372 -7.45 -7.17 6.88
C LYS A 372 -6.00 -7.66 6.85
N LEU A 373 -5.15 -7.19 7.77
CA LEU A 373 -3.77 -7.61 7.92
C LEU A 373 -3.58 -8.74 8.94
N ILE A 374 -4.59 -9.06 9.77
CA ILE A 374 -4.50 -10.14 10.79
C ILE A 374 -3.99 -11.47 10.21
N PRO A 375 -4.55 -12.01 9.10
CA PRO A 375 -4.06 -13.27 8.56
C PRO A 375 -2.61 -13.16 8.07
N PHE A 376 -2.22 -12.00 7.55
CA PHE A 376 -0.86 -11.76 7.09
C PHE A 376 0.14 -11.72 8.26
N HIS A 377 -0.23 -11.10 9.38
CA HIS A 377 0.53 -11.15 10.64
C HIS A 377 0.60 -12.56 11.24
N ALA A 378 -0.43 -13.40 11.04
CA ALA A 378 -0.39 -14.79 11.46
C ALA A 378 0.58 -15.64 10.60
N ILE A 379 0.82 -15.23 9.35
CA ILE A 379 1.75 -15.90 8.44
C ILE A 379 3.20 -15.44 8.65
N PHE A 380 3.40 -14.15 8.94
CA PHE A 380 4.71 -13.55 9.13
C PHE A 380 4.78 -12.74 10.44
N GLU A 381 5.77 -13.06 11.27
CA GLU A 381 5.94 -12.44 12.59
C GLU A 381 6.48 -11.01 12.48
N ASN A 382 7.42 -10.77 11.56
CA ASN A 382 8.16 -9.51 11.46
C ASN A 382 7.53 -8.51 10.47
N VAL A 383 6.20 -8.36 10.55
CA VAL A 383 5.44 -7.41 9.74
C VAL A 383 5.38 -6.05 10.44
N VAL A 384 5.88 -5.02 9.77
CA VAL A 384 5.99 -3.65 10.27
C VAL A 384 5.54 -2.65 9.23
N ASP A 385 5.22 -1.44 9.66
CA ASP A 385 4.84 -0.32 8.79
C ASP A 385 5.55 0.96 9.25
N ARG A 386 5.29 2.07 8.55
CA ARG A 386 5.81 3.39 8.93
C ARG A 386 5.45 3.74 10.39
N THR A 387 4.23 3.45 10.84
CA THR A 387 3.78 3.86 12.17
C THR A 387 4.53 3.12 13.28
N SER A 388 4.82 1.83 13.06
CA SER A 388 5.61 0.98 13.96
C SER A 388 7.10 1.37 13.99
N LEU A 389 7.60 1.93 12.88
CA LEU A 389 9.00 2.28 12.70
C LEU A 389 9.30 3.77 12.92
N THR A 390 8.35 4.57 13.39
CA THR A 390 8.56 6.01 13.62
C THR A 390 8.00 6.46 14.96
N THR A 391 8.58 7.52 15.51
CA THR A 391 8.04 8.17 16.71
C THR A 391 7.15 9.35 16.32
N SER A 392 6.22 9.73 17.19
CA SER A 392 5.39 10.93 17.00
C SER A 392 6.23 12.20 16.80
N TRP A 393 7.40 12.30 17.46
CA TRP A 393 8.31 13.42 17.29
C TRP A 393 8.93 13.47 15.88
N GLU A 394 9.34 12.32 15.34
CA GLU A 394 9.87 12.23 13.97
C GLU A 394 8.81 12.59 12.93
N LEU A 395 7.56 12.16 13.13
CA LEU A 395 6.44 12.54 12.28
C LEU A 395 6.10 14.03 12.40
N ASN A 396 6.07 14.58 13.61
CA ASN A 396 5.83 16.02 13.80
C ASN A 396 6.91 16.88 13.15
N ARG A 397 8.17 16.40 13.11
CA ARG A 397 9.26 17.10 12.41
C ARG A 397 9.01 17.20 10.91
N ILE A 398 8.47 16.17 10.26
CA ILE A 398 8.12 16.24 8.83
C ILE A 398 6.84 17.06 8.58
N TYR A 399 5.93 17.18 9.54
CA TYR A 399 4.76 18.03 9.36
C TYR A 399 5.10 19.53 9.48
N GLY A 400 6.13 19.85 10.26
CA GLY A 400 6.49 21.22 10.60
C GLY A 400 5.63 21.77 11.73
N ARG A 401 5.71 23.08 11.99
CA ARG A 401 4.87 23.71 13.03
C ARG A 401 3.45 23.86 12.50
N GLU A 402 2.52 23.10 13.05
CA GLU A 402 1.10 23.12 12.72
C GLU A 402 0.31 23.91 13.77
N ALA A 403 -0.81 24.51 13.37
CA ALA A 403 -1.67 25.23 14.31
C ALA A 403 -2.51 24.23 15.10
N ASN A 404 -2.69 24.47 16.40
CA ASN A 404 -3.64 23.72 17.22
C ASN A 404 -5.06 24.04 16.76
N LEU A 405 -5.63 23.14 15.97
CA LEU A 405 -7.05 23.17 15.62
C LEU A 405 -7.82 22.60 16.81
N VAL A 406 -8.11 23.44 17.81
CA VAL A 406 -9.06 23.06 18.87
C VAL A 406 -10.43 22.95 18.22
N ASP A 407 -11.00 21.75 18.20
CA ASP A 407 -12.40 21.54 17.85
C ASP A 407 -13.25 22.44 18.75
N LYS A 408 -14.00 23.37 18.15
CA LYS A 408 -15.03 24.12 18.89
C LYS A 408 -16.20 23.18 19.16
N TYR A 409 -16.02 22.35 20.19
CA TYR A 409 -16.95 21.51 20.95
C TYR A 409 -17.81 20.47 20.21
N PRO A 410 -17.91 19.23 20.72
CA PRO A 410 -19.11 18.42 20.56
C PRO A 410 -20.27 19.13 21.28
N LYS A 411 -21.41 19.29 20.61
CA LYS A 411 -22.63 19.80 21.25
C LYS A 411 -23.00 18.85 22.39
N THR A 412 -23.03 19.34 23.62
CA THR A 412 -23.64 18.63 24.74
C THR A 412 -25.08 18.29 24.36
N PRO A 413 -25.53 17.04 24.45
CA PRO A 413 -26.93 16.72 24.21
C PRO A 413 -27.79 17.48 25.23
N PRO A 414 -28.97 18.00 24.81
CA PRO A 414 -29.84 18.73 25.72
C PRO A 414 -30.18 17.86 26.92
N SER A 415 -30.07 18.42 28.12
CA SER A 415 -30.42 17.73 29.36
C SER A 415 -31.86 17.24 29.27
N ALA A 416 -32.05 15.93 29.23
CA ALA A 416 -33.38 15.35 29.29
C ALA A 416 -34.04 15.76 30.62
N GLU A 417 -35.12 16.55 30.54
CA GLU A 417 -35.99 16.86 31.68
C GLU A 417 -36.45 15.55 32.33
N LYS A 418 -35.90 15.30 33.51
CA LYS A 418 -36.06 14.02 34.22
C LYS A 418 -37.35 13.95 35.04
N GLU A 419 -38.13 15.03 35.13
CA GLU A 419 -39.23 15.12 36.11
C GLU A 419 -40.60 14.66 35.60
N MET A 420 -40.87 14.58 34.29
CA MET A 420 -42.22 14.25 33.82
C MET A 420 -42.56 12.75 33.76
N ARG A 421 -41.61 11.83 33.98
CA ARG A 421 -41.84 10.38 33.76
C ARG A 421 -42.26 9.57 34.99
N HIS A 422 -42.08 10.09 36.21
CA HIS A 422 -42.38 9.31 37.43
C HIS A 422 -43.86 9.34 37.83
N GLU A 423 -44.56 10.44 37.59
CA GLU A 423 -46.00 10.59 37.88
C GLU A 423 -46.85 9.71 36.94
N ALA A 424 -46.49 9.64 35.66
CA ALA A 424 -47.21 8.86 34.64
C ALA A 424 -47.11 7.33 34.84
N TRP A 425 -46.11 6.86 35.59
CA TRP A 425 -45.91 5.41 35.86
C TRP A 425 -46.78 4.92 37.02
N LYS A 426 -47.14 5.81 37.96
CA LYS A 426 -47.93 5.46 39.14
C LYS A 426 -49.43 5.32 38.84
N THR A 427 -49.90 5.89 37.74
CA THR A 427 -51.32 5.91 37.33
C THR A 427 -51.69 4.90 36.25
N SER A 428 -50.74 4.10 35.74
CA SER A 428 -51.04 3.09 34.73
C SER A 428 -51.57 1.79 35.34
N GLY A 429 -52.86 1.48 35.12
CA GLY A 429 -53.51 0.24 35.55
C GLY A 429 -52.95 -1.04 34.89
N GLN A 430 -53.40 -2.22 35.38
CA GLN A 430 -52.92 -3.54 34.92
C GLN A 430 -53.17 -3.74 33.41
N ARG A 431 -52.09 -4.01 32.67
CA ARG A 431 -52.14 -4.26 31.21
C ARG A 431 -52.67 -5.67 30.88
N PRO A 432 -53.64 -5.80 29.96
CA PRO A 432 -53.89 -7.03 29.25
C PRO A 432 -52.77 -7.32 28.24
N ARG A 433 -52.42 -8.61 28.04
CA ARG A 433 -51.63 -9.09 26.88
C ARG A 433 -52.58 -9.79 25.89
N PRO A 434 -52.27 -9.82 24.58
CA PRO A 434 -51.21 -9.11 23.85
C PRO A 434 -51.77 -8.02 22.92
N LEU A 435 -51.19 -6.82 22.98
CA LEU A 435 -51.39 -5.79 21.95
C LEU A 435 -50.47 -6.06 20.75
N PRO A 436 -50.84 -5.61 19.53
CA PRO A 436 -49.96 -5.64 18.36
C PRO A 436 -48.65 -4.90 18.65
N PRO A 437 -47.56 -5.21 17.89
CA PRO A 437 -46.29 -4.53 18.08
C PRO A 437 -46.51 -3.00 17.99
N PRO A 438 -45.91 -2.21 18.89
CA PRO A 438 -46.06 -0.76 18.85
C PRO A 438 -45.58 -0.23 17.49
N PRO A 439 -46.22 0.82 16.94
CA PRO A 439 -45.72 1.49 15.74
C PRO A 439 -44.27 1.89 15.98
N ALA A 440 -43.43 1.69 14.96
CA ALA A 440 -42.00 1.94 15.03
C ALA A 440 -41.76 3.33 15.63
N ARG A 441 -41.07 3.37 16.78
CA ARG A 441 -40.64 4.61 17.41
C ARG A 441 -39.87 5.42 16.35
N PRO A 442 -40.08 6.74 16.21
CA PRO A 442 -39.20 7.55 15.37
C PRO A 442 -37.79 7.35 15.91
N LYS A 443 -36.94 6.70 15.11
CA LYS A 443 -35.53 6.54 15.46
C LYS A 443 -34.94 7.96 15.43
N SER A 444 -34.73 8.56 16.59
CA SER A 444 -33.85 9.71 16.69
C SER A 444 -32.44 9.17 16.47
N TYR A 445 -31.99 9.15 15.22
CA TYR A 445 -30.59 8.94 14.94
C TYR A 445 -29.85 10.15 15.52
N HIS A 446 -29.24 9.98 16.69
CA HIS A 446 -28.04 10.75 16.99
C HIS A 446 -27.01 10.22 16.00
N ILE A 447 -26.92 10.88 14.84
CA ILE A 447 -25.96 10.58 13.79
C ILE A 447 -24.61 11.07 14.28
N GLU A 448 -23.98 10.25 15.10
CA GLU A 448 -22.56 10.37 15.38
C GLU A 448 -21.84 9.37 14.48
N GLY A 449 -21.14 9.91 13.49
CA GLY A 449 -20.26 9.15 12.60
C GLY A 449 -20.79 8.94 11.18
N TRP A 450 -19.87 8.44 10.36
CA TRP A 450 -19.91 8.27 8.91
C TRP A 450 -21.19 7.59 8.37
N TRP A 451 -21.86 6.78 9.19
CA TRP A 451 -23.08 6.04 8.85
C TRP A 451 -24.32 6.89 8.56
N GLY A 452 -24.50 8.01 9.24
CA GLY A 452 -25.74 8.77 9.02
C GLY A 452 -25.74 9.54 7.71
N TRP A 453 -24.56 9.93 7.20
CA TRP A 453 -24.51 10.59 5.89
C TRP A 453 -24.81 9.63 4.73
N VAL A 454 -24.24 8.41 4.71
CA VAL A 454 -24.53 7.43 3.63
C VAL A 454 -26.01 7.04 3.57
N ALA A 455 -26.72 7.12 4.70
CA ALA A 455 -28.15 6.90 4.75
C ALA A 455 -28.99 8.13 4.34
N GLU A 456 -28.42 9.35 4.37
CA GLU A 456 -29.13 10.62 4.18
C GLU A 456 -28.88 11.28 2.82
N SER A 457 -27.71 11.08 2.20
CA SER A 457 -27.36 11.76 0.94
C SER A 457 -26.40 10.97 0.07
N ASP A 458 -26.61 11.05 -1.24
CA ASP A 458 -25.73 10.50 -2.28
C ASP A 458 -24.38 11.26 -2.42
N ASN A 459 -24.28 12.47 -1.87
CA ASN A 459 -23.13 13.36 -2.07
C ASN A 459 -22.21 13.32 -0.87
N GLU A 460 -20.97 12.84 -1.04
CA GLU A 460 -19.94 12.80 0.02
C GLU A 460 -19.85 14.16 0.73
N PRO A 461 -19.91 14.21 2.07
CA PRO A 461 -19.90 15.45 2.81
C PRO A 461 -18.61 16.18 2.48
N GLU A 462 -18.64 17.50 2.58
CA GLU A 462 -17.43 18.28 2.46
C GLU A 462 -16.42 17.79 3.50
N SER A 463 -15.20 17.51 3.04
CA SER A 463 -14.16 17.00 3.92
C SER A 463 -13.91 17.97 5.07
N THR A 464 -13.86 17.44 6.28
CA THR A 464 -13.57 18.24 7.47
C THR A 464 -12.15 18.82 7.38
N VAL A 465 -11.88 19.87 8.15
CA VAL A 465 -10.53 20.47 8.18
C VAL A 465 -9.47 19.44 8.59
N ILE A 466 -9.80 18.56 9.54
CA ILE A 466 -8.92 17.49 9.97
C ILE A 466 -8.68 16.47 8.86
N GLU A 467 -9.70 16.08 8.09
CA GLU A 467 -9.54 15.20 6.93
C GLU A 467 -8.67 15.83 5.83
N LEU A 468 -8.84 17.12 5.56
CA LEU A 468 -7.99 17.84 4.60
C LEU A 468 -6.53 17.87 5.06
N ARG A 469 -6.29 18.12 6.36
CA ARG A 469 -4.95 18.07 6.97
C ARG A 469 -4.34 16.67 6.85
N THR A 470 -5.09 15.62 7.23
CA THR A 470 -4.66 14.23 7.09
C THR A 470 -4.38 13.86 5.64
N ASN A 471 -5.20 14.31 4.69
CA ASN A 471 -4.98 14.07 3.26
C ASN A 471 -3.71 14.77 2.75
N ALA A 472 -3.32 15.91 3.31
CA ALA A 472 -2.01 16.51 3.03
C ALA A 472 -0.88 15.66 3.64
N HIS A 473 -0.99 15.23 4.90
CA HIS A 473 0.01 14.36 5.54
C HIS A 473 0.21 13.03 4.80
N LYS A 474 -0.85 12.46 4.22
CA LYS A 474 -0.78 11.25 3.38
C LYS A 474 0.24 11.38 2.25
N LEU A 475 0.45 12.57 1.68
CA LEU A 475 1.48 12.76 0.65
C LEU A 475 2.90 12.58 1.21
N LEU A 476 3.15 13.02 2.43
CA LEU A 476 4.44 12.83 3.10
C LEU A 476 4.67 11.36 3.46
N TRP A 477 3.61 10.69 3.90
CA TRP A 477 3.60 9.27 4.20
C TRP A 477 3.92 8.43 2.95
N GLU A 478 3.20 8.69 1.86
CA GLU A 478 3.44 8.03 0.57
C GLU A 478 4.85 8.33 0.04
N ALA A 479 5.43 9.51 0.31
CA ALA A 479 6.82 9.80 -0.06
C ALA A 479 7.84 8.96 0.71
N ILE A 480 7.64 8.78 2.02
CA ILE A 480 8.48 7.91 2.85
C ILE A 480 8.35 6.47 2.35
N ASP A 481 7.12 5.99 2.18
CA ASP A 481 6.82 4.65 1.71
C ASP A 481 7.44 4.42 0.32
N TYR A 482 7.37 5.40 -0.57
CA TYR A 482 7.97 5.33 -1.91
C TYR A 482 9.49 5.13 -1.82
N MET A 483 10.18 5.88 -0.95
CA MET A 483 11.62 5.71 -0.75
C MET A 483 11.96 4.33 -0.18
N VAL A 484 11.20 3.86 0.81
CA VAL A 484 11.42 2.54 1.42
C VAL A 484 11.21 1.42 0.41
N CYS A 485 10.14 1.48 -0.38
CA CYS A 485 9.82 0.46 -1.38
C CYS A 485 10.80 0.44 -2.56
N VAL A 486 11.30 1.60 -2.99
CA VAL A 486 12.34 1.67 -4.04
C VAL A 486 13.63 1.00 -3.57
N GLU A 487 13.98 1.14 -2.29
CA GLU A 487 15.22 0.62 -1.69
C GLU A 487 15.10 -0.81 -1.11
N ALA A 488 13.91 -1.41 -1.16
CA ALA A 488 13.69 -2.76 -0.65
C ALA A 488 14.43 -3.84 -1.47
N ASP A 489 14.83 -4.94 -0.85
CA ASP A 489 15.46 -6.06 -1.56
C ASP A 489 14.46 -6.72 -2.52
N VAL A 490 13.21 -6.84 -2.07
CA VAL A 490 12.09 -7.40 -2.81
C VAL A 490 10.89 -6.47 -2.70
N PHE A 491 10.21 -6.20 -3.82
CA PHE A 491 8.94 -5.47 -3.84
C PHE A 491 7.80 -6.36 -4.33
N VAL A 492 6.68 -6.37 -3.59
CA VAL A 492 5.48 -7.15 -3.89
C VAL A 492 4.27 -6.21 -3.95
N PRO A 493 3.62 -6.06 -5.11
CA PRO A 493 2.35 -5.34 -5.22
C PRO A 493 1.15 -6.29 -5.00
N GLY A 494 0.23 -5.94 -4.11
CA GLY A 494 -1.09 -6.56 -3.99
C GLY A 494 -2.07 -6.02 -5.04
N PHE A 495 -1.93 -4.73 -5.40
CA PHE A 495 -2.70 -4.10 -6.45
C PHE A 495 -1.96 -2.95 -7.11
N ASP A 496 -2.07 -2.86 -8.43
CA ASP A 496 -1.32 -1.91 -9.25
C ASP A 496 -2.22 -0.97 -10.07
N ARG A 497 -3.52 -0.91 -9.75
CA ARG A 497 -4.48 -0.02 -10.41
C ARG A 497 -5.13 0.98 -9.44
N ASP A 498 -5.43 2.17 -9.94
CA ASP A 498 -6.11 3.25 -9.22
C ASP A 498 -7.64 3.14 -9.36
N GLY A 499 -8.37 4.06 -8.72
CA GLY A 499 -9.83 4.18 -8.83
C GLY A 499 -10.37 4.61 -10.20
N LYS A 500 -9.53 4.59 -11.24
CA LYS A 500 -9.85 4.86 -12.64
C LYS A 500 -9.28 3.79 -13.57
N GLY A 501 -8.78 2.68 -13.01
CA GLY A 501 -8.20 1.55 -13.75
C GLY A 501 -6.80 1.78 -14.31
N ARG A 502 -6.10 2.83 -13.87
CA ARG A 502 -4.77 3.25 -14.36
C ARG A 502 -3.65 2.86 -13.39
N PRO A 503 -2.38 2.85 -13.82
CA PRO A 503 -1.25 2.54 -12.95
C PRO A 503 -1.20 3.42 -11.69
N ASN A 504 -1.05 2.79 -10.52
CA ASN A 504 -1.10 3.47 -9.21
C ASN A 504 0.31 3.67 -8.60
N PHE A 505 0.35 3.87 -7.28
CA PHE A 505 1.58 3.95 -6.49
C PHE A 505 2.53 2.76 -6.69
N ALA A 506 2.02 1.53 -6.63
CA ALA A 506 2.82 0.33 -6.79
C ALA A 506 3.45 0.25 -8.19
N SER A 507 2.71 0.62 -9.24
CA SER A 507 3.27 0.69 -10.60
C SER A 507 4.38 1.72 -10.72
N LEU A 508 4.23 2.87 -10.07
CA LEU A 508 5.25 3.91 -10.03
C LEU A 508 6.52 3.43 -9.31
N VAL A 509 6.39 2.68 -8.21
CA VAL A 509 7.52 2.04 -7.52
C VAL A 509 8.19 1.02 -8.44
N MET A 510 7.43 0.12 -9.07
CA MET A 510 7.96 -0.88 -10.00
C MET A 510 8.72 -0.25 -11.17
N GLY A 511 8.20 0.85 -11.72
CA GLY A 511 8.88 1.60 -12.78
C GLY A 511 10.19 2.25 -12.30
N HIS A 512 10.20 2.83 -11.10
CA HIS A 512 11.42 3.40 -10.53
C HIS A 512 12.46 2.32 -10.23
N ARG A 513 12.06 1.19 -9.65
CA ARG A 513 12.95 0.05 -9.40
C ARG A 513 13.53 -0.50 -10.71
N LEU A 514 12.71 -0.59 -11.78
CA LEU A 514 13.19 -0.99 -13.10
C LEU A 514 14.22 -0.01 -13.70
N TYR A 515 14.13 1.27 -13.36
CA TYR A 515 15.12 2.27 -13.74
C TYR A 515 16.39 2.21 -12.89
N GLN A 516 16.27 2.31 -11.56
CA GLN A 516 17.40 2.50 -10.63
C GLN A 516 18.13 1.18 -10.33
N SER A 517 17.38 0.09 -10.18
CA SER A 517 17.88 -1.19 -9.66
C SER A 517 17.18 -2.35 -10.38
N ALA A 518 17.33 -2.43 -11.70
CA ALA A 518 16.62 -3.40 -12.53
C ALA A 518 16.80 -4.86 -12.09
N THR A 519 17.94 -5.19 -11.46
CA THR A 519 18.24 -6.51 -10.93
C THR A 519 17.56 -6.82 -9.59
N ALA A 520 17.04 -5.82 -8.88
CA ALA A 520 16.30 -6.02 -7.65
C ALA A 520 14.92 -6.64 -7.94
N LYS A 521 14.49 -7.58 -7.09
CA LYS A 521 13.25 -8.33 -7.35
C LYS A 521 12.03 -7.45 -7.17
N SER A 522 11.20 -7.41 -8.20
CA SER A 522 9.92 -6.71 -8.20
C SER A 522 8.90 -7.61 -8.86
N PHE A 523 8.05 -8.23 -8.06
CA PHE A 523 7.05 -9.17 -8.56
C PHE A 523 5.97 -8.43 -9.35
N ARG A 524 5.58 -8.97 -10.50
CA ARG A 524 4.46 -8.48 -11.33
C ARG A 524 3.39 -9.56 -11.40
N LEU A 525 2.66 -9.69 -10.30
CA LEU A 525 1.76 -10.81 -10.06
C LEU A 525 0.61 -10.87 -11.09
N ASP A 526 0.35 -12.05 -11.66
CA ASP A 526 -0.92 -12.27 -12.37
C ASP A 526 -2.03 -12.54 -11.37
N ARG A 527 -2.82 -11.51 -11.08
CA ARG A 527 -3.95 -11.66 -10.16
C ARG A 527 -4.96 -12.70 -10.64
N LYS A 528 -5.14 -12.85 -11.96
CA LYS A 528 -6.07 -13.83 -12.54
C LYS A 528 -5.59 -15.25 -12.27
N GLU A 529 -4.34 -15.53 -12.60
CA GLU A 529 -3.77 -16.87 -12.40
C GLU A 529 -3.65 -17.20 -10.90
N ILE A 530 -3.24 -16.24 -10.07
CA ILE A 530 -3.15 -16.45 -8.63
C ILE A 530 -4.54 -16.69 -8.04
N ALA A 531 -5.56 -15.88 -8.36
CA ALA A 531 -6.92 -16.10 -7.88
C ALA A 531 -7.44 -17.50 -8.23
N LYS A 532 -7.17 -17.96 -9.47
CA LYS A 532 -7.52 -19.32 -9.89
C LYS A 532 -6.81 -20.38 -9.06
N ARG A 533 -5.51 -20.22 -8.80
CA ARG A 533 -4.73 -21.13 -7.95
C ARG A 533 -5.20 -21.14 -6.50
N MET A 534 -5.62 -19.99 -5.97
CA MET A 534 -6.17 -19.92 -4.61
C MET A 534 -7.50 -20.68 -4.51
N GLU A 535 -8.30 -20.68 -5.58
CA GLU A 535 -9.56 -21.44 -5.63
C GLU A 535 -9.32 -22.96 -5.54
N GLU A 536 -8.25 -23.46 -6.17
CA GLU A 536 -7.87 -24.89 -6.14
C GLU A 536 -7.59 -25.41 -4.73
N ILE A 537 -7.21 -24.53 -3.79
CA ILE A 537 -6.91 -24.87 -2.38
C ILE A 537 -7.88 -24.22 -1.40
N SER A 538 -9.04 -23.75 -1.87
CA SER A 538 -9.99 -23.00 -1.04
C SER A 538 -10.46 -23.77 0.21
N ASP A 539 -10.64 -25.09 0.11
CA ASP A 539 -11.01 -25.95 1.25
C ASP A 539 -9.85 -26.20 2.24
N HIS A 540 -8.61 -26.00 1.80
CA HIS A 540 -7.38 -26.38 2.49
C HIS A 540 -6.27 -25.31 2.31
N LEU A 541 -6.61 -24.04 2.54
CA LEU A 541 -5.75 -22.87 2.26
C LEU A 541 -4.33 -22.97 2.85
N TYR A 542 -4.21 -23.66 3.98
CA TYR A 542 -2.97 -23.84 4.73
C TYR A 542 -2.42 -25.27 4.62
N GLU A 543 -2.91 -26.10 3.69
CA GLU A 543 -2.44 -27.47 3.41
C GLU A 543 -2.28 -27.69 1.89
N ALA A 544 -1.38 -26.93 1.26
CA ALA A 544 -1.07 -27.06 -0.16
C ALA A 544 -0.14 -28.23 -0.47
N ASN A 545 -0.47 -28.98 -1.52
CA ASN A 545 0.36 -30.08 -2.00
C ASN A 545 1.61 -29.58 -2.75
N HIS A 546 2.59 -30.48 -2.93
CA HIS A 546 3.85 -30.15 -3.59
C HIS A 546 3.69 -29.68 -5.04
N THR A 547 2.69 -30.21 -5.76
CA THR A 547 2.43 -29.83 -7.16
C THR A 547 1.94 -28.39 -7.26
N TRP A 548 1.03 -27.97 -6.39
CA TRP A 548 0.55 -26.60 -6.30
C TRP A 548 1.68 -25.65 -5.93
N ILE A 549 2.50 -26.00 -4.92
CA ILE A 549 3.66 -25.21 -4.51
C ILE A 549 4.65 -25.01 -5.68
N LYS A 550 4.98 -26.09 -6.41
CA LYS A 550 5.86 -26.00 -7.59
C LYS A 550 5.27 -25.09 -8.66
N SER A 551 3.96 -25.14 -8.86
CA SER A 551 3.26 -24.30 -9.82
C SER A 551 3.31 -22.81 -9.44
N VAL A 552 3.05 -22.47 -8.18
CA VAL A 552 3.17 -21.10 -7.65
C VAL A 552 4.60 -20.58 -7.76
N ARG A 553 5.59 -21.43 -7.44
CA ARG A 553 7.01 -21.10 -7.60
C ARG A 553 7.37 -20.76 -9.04
N SER A 554 6.92 -21.57 -10.01
CA SER A 554 7.13 -21.29 -11.43
C SER A 554 6.51 -19.96 -11.83
N HIS A 555 5.24 -19.74 -11.46
CA HIS A 555 4.52 -18.51 -11.79
C HIS A 555 5.21 -17.25 -11.24
N LEU A 556 5.65 -17.29 -9.98
CA LEU A 556 6.35 -16.17 -9.37
C LEU A 556 7.71 -15.90 -10.02
N ARG A 557 8.43 -16.94 -10.46
CA ARG A 557 9.68 -16.79 -11.24
C ARG A 557 9.42 -16.13 -12.59
N GLU A 558 8.42 -16.60 -13.33
CA GLU A 558 8.00 -16.02 -14.62
C GLU A 558 7.60 -14.54 -14.47
N SER A 559 6.92 -14.21 -13.36
CA SER A 559 6.49 -12.84 -13.07
C SER A 559 7.63 -11.82 -12.94
N LEU A 560 8.86 -12.27 -12.67
CA LEU A 560 10.03 -11.38 -12.56
C LEU A 560 10.52 -10.89 -13.93
N LEU A 561 10.28 -11.65 -15.01
CA LEU A 561 10.91 -11.39 -16.32
C LEU A 561 9.95 -11.43 -17.50
N ASP A 562 9.17 -12.49 -17.66
CA ASP A 562 8.36 -12.69 -18.87
C ASP A 562 7.25 -11.64 -18.99
N ARG A 563 6.69 -11.25 -17.83
CA ARG A 563 5.67 -10.20 -17.73
C ARG A 563 6.15 -8.80 -18.02
N LEU A 564 7.47 -8.55 -18.09
CA LEU A 564 7.99 -7.24 -18.50
C LEU A 564 7.52 -6.88 -19.92
N THR A 565 7.34 -7.87 -20.79
CA THR A 565 6.88 -7.62 -22.17
C THR A 565 5.41 -7.19 -22.23
N GLU A 566 4.55 -7.82 -21.42
CA GLU A 566 3.12 -7.50 -21.34
C GLU A 566 2.90 -6.13 -20.68
N GLU A 567 3.57 -5.89 -19.54
CA GLU A 567 3.50 -4.62 -18.81
C GLU A 567 4.04 -3.43 -19.61
N SER A 568 5.07 -3.67 -20.43
CA SER A 568 5.57 -2.66 -21.37
C SER A 568 4.51 -2.21 -22.38
N LYS A 569 3.51 -3.05 -22.70
CA LYS A 569 2.43 -2.69 -23.62
C LYS A 569 1.24 -2.11 -22.87
N ALA A 570 0.80 -2.78 -21.81
CA ALA A 570 -0.38 -2.40 -21.04
C ALA A 570 -0.14 -1.15 -20.18
N SER A 571 0.73 -1.25 -19.18
CA SER A 571 0.92 -0.18 -18.19
C SER A 571 1.59 1.06 -18.76
N LYS A 572 2.61 0.88 -19.64
CA LYS A 572 3.30 2.01 -20.27
C LYS A 572 2.36 2.91 -21.07
N SER A 573 1.38 2.33 -21.77
CA SER A 573 0.43 3.09 -22.59
C SER A 573 -0.45 4.03 -21.77
N LEU A 574 -0.64 3.71 -20.49
CA LEU A 574 -1.44 4.49 -19.54
C LEU A 574 -0.58 5.45 -18.71
N SER A 575 0.65 5.04 -18.35
CA SER A 575 1.58 5.87 -17.58
C SER A 575 3.02 5.54 -17.94
N PHE A 576 3.74 6.51 -18.50
CA PHE A 576 5.14 6.35 -18.88
C PHE A 576 6.03 5.91 -17.71
N LEU A 577 5.83 6.50 -16.53
CA LEU A 577 6.66 6.22 -15.35
C LEU A 577 6.41 4.85 -14.73
N SER A 578 5.32 4.16 -15.08
CA SER A 578 5.08 2.78 -14.66
C SER A 578 6.03 1.78 -15.34
N PHE A 579 6.52 2.11 -16.53
CA PHE A 579 7.47 1.31 -17.29
C PHE A 579 8.39 2.23 -18.13
N PRO A 580 9.47 2.74 -17.54
CA PRO A 580 10.33 3.77 -18.16
C PRO A 580 11.33 3.23 -19.22
N VAL A 581 11.32 1.94 -19.49
CA VAL A 581 12.24 1.27 -20.44
C VAL A 581 11.60 1.22 -21.83
N PRO A 582 12.36 1.40 -22.94
CA PRO A 582 13.82 1.57 -23.00
C PRO A 582 14.33 3.02 -22.86
N GLU A 583 13.45 4.03 -22.82
CA GLU A 583 13.81 5.45 -22.92
C GLU A 583 14.72 5.90 -21.78
N CYS A 584 14.50 5.43 -20.57
CA CYS A 584 15.31 5.80 -19.40
C CYS A 584 16.51 4.86 -19.17
N SER A 585 16.85 3.98 -20.11
CA SER A 585 17.85 2.92 -19.90
C SER A 585 18.76 2.69 -21.11
N CYS A 586 19.86 1.98 -20.90
CA CYS A 586 20.72 1.48 -21.96
C CYS A 586 21.20 0.05 -21.66
N LEU A 587 21.64 -0.68 -22.69
CA LEU A 587 22.22 -2.01 -22.55
C LEU A 587 23.75 -1.93 -22.58
N ARG A 588 24.40 -2.51 -21.57
CA ARG A 588 25.85 -2.69 -21.58
C ARG A 588 26.21 -3.75 -22.63
N SER A 589 27.27 -3.49 -23.40
CA SER A 589 27.80 -4.48 -24.35
C SER A 589 28.44 -5.61 -23.56
N GLU A 590 27.94 -6.84 -23.73
CA GLU A 590 28.49 -8.02 -23.08
C GLU A 590 29.78 -8.46 -23.77
N SER A 591 30.84 -8.74 -22.99
CA SER A 591 32.03 -9.41 -23.49
C SER A 591 31.65 -10.83 -23.92
N LYS A 592 31.74 -11.12 -25.24
CA LYS A 592 31.62 -12.43 -25.91
C LYS A 592 31.26 -13.60 -24.97
N GLY A 593 29.98 -13.92 -24.81
CA GLY A 593 29.57 -15.15 -24.11
C GLY A 593 28.14 -15.23 -23.57
N ALA A 594 27.44 -14.11 -23.40
CA ALA A 594 26.01 -14.10 -23.09
C ALA A 594 25.24 -13.60 -24.32
N SER A 595 24.17 -14.31 -24.67
CA SER A 595 23.38 -14.02 -25.85
C SER A 595 22.26 -13.07 -25.48
N THR A 596 22.25 -11.89 -26.09
CA THR A 596 21.13 -10.91 -26.10
C THR A 596 19.77 -11.53 -26.50
N SER A 597 19.74 -12.79 -26.95
CA SER A 597 18.54 -13.57 -27.23
C SER A 597 17.68 -13.85 -25.98
N GLN A 598 18.22 -13.80 -24.77
CA GLN A 598 17.49 -14.17 -23.53
C GLN A 598 16.77 -13.02 -22.82
N LEU A 599 16.93 -11.77 -23.27
CA LEU A 599 16.21 -10.61 -22.72
C LEU A 599 14.76 -10.52 -23.25
N PRO A 600 13.79 -10.06 -22.44
CA PRO A 600 12.44 -9.76 -22.91
C PRO A 600 12.44 -8.76 -24.07
N ALA A 601 11.50 -8.92 -25.02
CA ALA A 601 11.44 -8.08 -26.23
C ALA A 601 11.33 -6.58 -25.92
N ALA A 602 10.62 -6.21 -24.85
CA ALA A 602 10.51 -4.84 -24.38
C ALA A 602 11.85 -4.19 -24.00
N ILE A 603 12.82 -4.98 -23.53
CA ILE A 603 14.14 -4.51 -23.11
C ILE A 603 15.14 -4.56 -24.27
N LYS A 604 15.01 -5.52 -25.19
CA LYS A 604 15.89 -5.67 -26.38
C LYS A 604 15.96 -4.40 -27.25
N VAL A 605 14.97 -3.52 -27.17
CA VAL A 605 14.93 -2.24 -27.92
C VAL A 605 15.86 -1.18 -27.32
N ALA A 606 16.39 -1.39 -26.11
CA ALA A 606 17.31 -0.45 -25.48
C ALA A 606 18.63 -0.33 -26.25
N ARG A 607 19.05 0.91 -26.51
CA ARG A 607 20.32 1.21 -27.20
C ARG A 607 21.52 0.89 -26.31
N SER A 608 22.69 0.70 -26.93
CA SER A 608 23.95 0.49 -26.22
C SER A 608 24.30 1.65 -25.29
N CYS A 609 24.87 1.32 -24.14
CA CYS A 609 25.36 2.32 -23.19
C CYS A 609 26.56 3.09 -23.76
N PRO A 610 26.77 4.35 -23.34
CA PRO A 610 27.98 5.10 -23.68
C PRO A 610 29.25 4.36 -23.25
N ALA A 611 30.33 4.47 -24.05
CA ALA A 611 31.56 3.69 -23.87
C ALA A 611 32.22 3.82 -22.49
N TRP A 612 32.07 4.95 -21.80
CA TRP A 612 32.62 5.16 -20.44
C TRP A 612 31.93 4.30 -19.38
N MET A 613 30.66 3.92 -19.59
CA MET A 613 29.88 3.07 -18.67
C MET A 613 30.22 1.58 -18.81
N GLY A 614 30.99 1.20 -19.84
CA GLY A 614 31.38 -0.17 -20.13
C GLY A 614 32.71 -0.63 -19.53
N LYS A 615 33.43 0.23 -18.78
CA LYS A 615 34.80 -0.07 -18.32
C LYS A 615 34.92 -0.62 -16.90
N ASP A 616 33.84 -0.60 -16.13
CA ASP A 616 33.89 -1.06 -14.74
C ASP A 616 33.20 -2.42 -14.56
N VAL A 617 33.95 -3.34 -13.94
CA VAL A 617 33.59 -4.62 -13.31
C VAL A 617 34.06 -5.90 -14.03
N VAL A 618 35.05 -6.50 -13.37
CA VAL A 618 35.47 -7.90 -13.35
C VAL A 618 34.25 -8.82 -13.33
N SER A 619 34.08 -9.60 -14.39
CA SER A 619 33.23 -10.79 -14.37
C SER A 619 33.73 -11.70 -13.24
N ARG A 620 32.91 -11.94 -12.21
CA ARG A 620 33.15 -13.07 -11.31
C ARG A 620 33.07 -14.34 -12.17
N PRO A 621 34.16 -15.09 -12.37
CA PRO A 621 34.08 -16.33 -13.12
C PRO A 621 33.50 -17.37 -12.17
N GLY A 622 32.36 -17.99 -12.51
CA GLY A 622 32.04 -19.29 -11.92
C GLY A 622 30.59 -19.72 -11.68
N ASP A 623 29.55 -18.94 -11.96
CA ASP A 623 28.17 -19.40 -11.67
C ASP A 623 27.29 -19.44 -12.93
N LYS A 624 27.63 -20.29 -13.91
CA LYS A 624 26.65 -20.75 -14.93
C LYS A 624 25.76 -21.82 -14.30
N GLU A 625 24.98 -21.46 -13.29
CA GLU A 625 23.85 -22.28 -12.83
C GLU A 625 22.60 -21.77 -13.56
N ASN A 626 21.87 -22.65 -14.27
CA ASN A 626 20.56 -22.29 -14.79
C ASN A 626 19.63 -22.03 -13.59
N GLU A 627 18.88 -20.93 -13.62
CA GLU A 627 17.87 -20.62 -12.58
C GLU A 627 16.82 -21.73 -12.43
N ASP A 628 16.69 -22.60 -13.44
CA ASP A 628 15.77 -23.73 -13.51
C ASP A 628 16.27 -24.97 -12.73
N ASP A 629 17.59 -25.08 -12.46
CA ASP A 629 18.19 -26.21 -11.73
C ASP A 629 18.15 -26.04 -10.19
N LEU A 630 17.49 -24.99 -9.70
CA LEU A 630 17.36 -24.69 -8.26
C LEU A 630 16.20 -25.45 -7.57
N ASP A 631 15.46 -26.27 -8.30
CA ASP A 631 14.18 -26.85 -7.87
C ASP A 631 14.24 -28.33 -7.45
N GLU A 632 15.38 -29.03 -7.59
CA GLU A 632 15.41 -30.49 -7.39
C GLU A 632 15.65 -30.98 -5.95
N ASP A 633 16.10 -30.14 -5.01
CA ASP A 633 16.60 -30.60 -3.69
C ASP A 633 15.93 -29.94 -2.47
N ASP A 634 14.63 -29.64 -2.51
CA ASP A 634 13.91 -29.04 -1.37
C ASP A 634 13.10 -30.08 -0.57
N SER A 635 13.76 -31.17 -0.16
CA SER A 635 13.23 -32.15 0.81
C SER A 635 13.52 -31.73 2.27
N GLY A 636 13.58 -30.43 2.54
CA GLY A 636 13.84 -29.83 3.85
C GLY A 636 12.57 -29.51 4.66
N PRO A 637 12.69 -29.06 5.94
CA PRO A 637 11.61 -29.01 6.92
C PRO A 637 10.50 -27.95 6.64
N PHE A 638 10.46 -27.36 5.46
CA PHE A 638 9.50 -26.34 5.05
C PHE A 638 8.06 -26.86 4.87
N GLY A 639 7.86 -28.18 4.90
CA GLY A 639 6.54 -28.80 4.97
C GLY A 639 5.79 -28.56 6.30
N LEU A 640 6.43 -27.98 7.32
CA LEU A 640 5.81 -27.75 8.63
C LEU A 640 4.68 -26.70 8.62
N PHE A 641 4.57 -25.84 7.61
CA PHE A 641 3.41 -24.95 7.46
C PHE A 641 2.18 -25.66 6.87
N PHE A 642 2.38 -26.79 6.17
CA PHE A 642 1.36 -27.49 5.37
C PHE A 642 1.12 -28.95 5.81
N ARG A 643 1.76 -29.41 6.90
CA ARG A 643 1.71 -30.80 7.37
C ARG A 643 1.81 -30.86 8.89
N GLN A 644 0.73 -30.56 9.59
CA GLN A 644 0.64 -30.84 11.03
C GLN A 644 -0.75 -31.39 11.41
N SER A 645 -1.00 -32.66 11.10
CA SER A 645 -1.93 -33.47 11.89
C SER A 645 -1.50 -34.94 11.80
N GLY A 646 -0.88 -35.41 12.87
CA GLY A 646 -0.42 -36.78 13.05
C GLY A 646 -0.08 -36.93 14.52
N GLY A 647 -1.08 -37.32 15.31
CA GLY A 647 -1.02 -37.36 16.76
C GLY A 647 0.20 -38.10 17.29
N SER A 648 0.90 -37.45 18.21
CA SER A 648 1.81 -38.12 19.13
C SER A 648 0.99 -39.03 20.05
N SER A 649 0.96 -40.33 19.74
CA SER A 649 0.78 -41.36 20.75
C SER A 649 1.80 -42.46 20.51
N ASN A 650 2.96 -42.37 21.17
CA ASN A 650 3.75 -43.55 21.44
C ASN A 650 4.16 -43.58 22.91
N ARG A 651 3.42 -44.39 23.68
CA ARG A 651 3.81 -44.95 24.98
C ARG A 651 4.34 -46.37 24.74
N ASN A 652 5.46 -46.66 25.40
CA ASN A 652 6.19 -47.92 25.55
C ASN A 652 5.44 -49.25 25.45
N ASN A 653 6.09 -50.21 24.75
CA ASN A 653 6.51 -51.59 25.14
C ASN A 653 6.78 -52.35 23.83
N GLY A 654 7.79 -53.19 23.59
CA GLY A 654 8.61 -54.02 24.46
C GLY A 654 8.49 -55.49 24.00
N GLY A 655 9.49 -56.03 23.28
CA GLY A 655 9.86 -57.46 23.30
C GLY A 655 9.46 -58.40 22.13
N GLY A 656 10.48 -59.12 21.61
CA GLY A 656 10.41 -60.43 20.90
C GLY A 656 9.94 -60.39 19.43
N GLY A 657 10.59 -60.95 18.41
CA GLY A 657 11.43 -62.15 18.30
C GLY A 657 10.65 -63.24 17.56
N GLY A 658 11.02 -63.61 16.33
CA GLY A 658 10.53 -64.85 15.68
C GLY A 658 10.28 -64.81 14.17
N ARG A 659 10.64 -65.91 13.50
CA ARG A 659 10.68 -66.19 12.04
C ARG A 659 9.39 -66.80 11.48
N GLY A 660 9.28 -66.84 10.14
CA GLY A 660 8.44 -67.74 9.30
C GLY A 660 7.17 -67.06 8.80
N GLY A 661 6.70 -67.16 7.55
CA GLY A 661 6.86 -68.14 6.47
C GLY A 661 5.46 -68.66 6.07
N GLY A 662 5.05 -68.54 4.79
CA GLY A 662 3.98 -69.37 4.19
C GLY A 662 2.65 -68.71 3.79
N GLU A 663 2.43 -68.64 2.46
CA GLU A 663 1.26 -69.08 1.66
C GLU A 663 -0.19 -68.56 1.82
N MET A 664 -0.72 -68.09 0.67
CA MET A 664 -2.03 -68.35 0.02
C MET A 664 -3.30 -68.64 0.86
N MET A 665 -4.42 -67.94 0.60
CA MET A 665 -5.55 -68.42 -0.25
C MET A 665 -6.71 -67.41 -0.36
N SER A 666 -7.58 -67.67 -1.34
CA SER A 666 -8.65 -66.89 -1.98
C SER A 666 -10.06 -67.07 -1.37
N SER A 667 -10.94 -66.05 -1.49
CA SER A 667 -12.40 -66.11 -1.82
C SER A 667 -13.05 -64.73 -1.53
N LYS A 668 -13.56 -63.94 -2.48
CA LYS A 668 -14.81 -64.02 -3.29
C LYS A 668 -16.09 -63.91 -2.44
N GLU A 669 -16.83 -62.80 -2.58
CA GLU A 669 -18.30 -62.79 -2.83
C GLU A 669 -18.83 -61.35 -3.09
N GLU A 670 -19.56 -61.21 -4.20
CA GLU A 670 -20.47 -60.11 -4.55
C GLU A 670 -21.87 -60.43 -4.02
N THR A 671 -22.68 -59.41 -3.73
CA THR A 671 -24.15 -59.51 -3.86
C THR A 671 -24.75 -58.13 -4.17
N GLN A 672 -25.47 -58.09 -5.29
CA GLN A 672 -26.44 -57.06 -5.68
C GLN A 672 -27.76 -57.23 -4.89
N MET A 673 -28.47 -56.14 -4.66
CA MET A 673 -29.94 -56.11 -4.52
C MET A 673 -30.46 -54.89 -5.29
N GLU A 674 -31.25 -55.17 -6.33
CA GLU A 674 -32.20 -54.26 -6.97
C GLU A 674 -33.48 -54.22 -6.12
N ASP A 675 -34.18 -53.09 -6.13
CA ASP A 675 -35.65 -53.04 -6.16
C ASP A 675 -36.07 -51.68 -6.73
N GLN A 676 -36.98 -51.74 -7.71
CA GLN A 676 -37.55 -50.66 -8.50
C GLN A 676 -39.06 -50.93 -8.61
N GLU A 677 -39.91 -49.92 -8.37
CA GLU A 677 -41.28 -49.75 -8.91
C GLU A 677 -41.83 -48.39 -8.41
N GLU A 678 -42.07 -47.40 -9.30
CA GLU A 678 -43.35 -47.01 -9.96
C GLU A 678 -44.26 -46.13 -9.05
N MET A 679 -45.00 -45.10 -9.49
CA MET A 679 -45.38 -44.56 -10.80
C MET A 679 -46.04 -43.15 -10.63
N ASP A 680 -46.20 -42.44 -11.77
CA ASP A 680 -47.21 -41.41 -12.13
C ASP A 680 -47.16 -40.01 -11.48
N GLY A 681 -47.32 -38.88 -12.18
CA GLY A 681 -47.72 -38.59 -13.57
C GLY A 681 -48.59 -37.33 -13.61
N GLY A 682 -48.42 -36.44 -14.61
CA GLY A 682 -49.43 -35.43 -14.96
C GLY A 682 -48.93 -34.04 -15.41
N ASP A 683 -48.95 -33.82 -16.72
CA ASP A 683 -48.69 -32.56 -17.43
C ASP A 683 -49.68 -31.40 -17.13
N ARG A 684 -49.15 -30.16 -17.09
CA ARG A 684 -49.66 -29.01 -17.86
C ARG A 684 -48.70 -27.82 -17.86
#